data_AF-A0A372ZNQ3-F1
#
_entry.id   AF-A0A372ZNQ3-F1
#
_cell.length_a   1.000
_cell.length_b   1.000
_cell.length_c   1.000
_cell.angle_alpha   90.00
_cell.angle_beta   90.00
_cell.angle_gamma   90.00
#
_symmetry.space_group_name_H-M   'P 1'
#
loop_
_entity.id
_entity.type
_entity.pdbx_description
1 polymer ?
#
loop_
_entity_poly.entity_id
_entity_poly.type
_entity_poly.pdbx_seq_one_letter_code
_entity_poly.pdbx_strand_id
1 'polypeptide(L)'
;MRRTRRRVAASLLSLALATAGLGAVGLGTAAPATATPTPTAIGTGPSLGNGNALTPPMGWNSWNSLGTEVTQEQVVQTIDFMTANGLVAAGYDTVTIDDGWSLWHRDGQSSDLVRNADGGLQLYDNAGNPVSGTDGTGNDPTSGHLVPRPDHFPERTVDGHTVNGIAYLAQYAHSKGMKFGLYATDTYLTCQMHPGSLGHESTDAADFVSWGVDFVKYDDCPYGPQIVGPDGHNYYTQGEGKELTRSIYARVQTFQHALDAASAAQGKPKVTLSVSAQPVHSGVPYLLAADDPARTDPVVQAAGTAPFHAPGYAPTGIWCGQVANLCRIGGDRDSELDGVLWNGQLQTALQYPGNVRPGSWNDLDMMFTGWQDVYGLWGTTDTCTCHKPFTDDESRTEASVLAMLAAPMISGADLRTAAQSQHSADGYTWSTGINDTSLAILKNKEVIAVDQDGLAKPATLVGAKPADGHAPVVLKRQLANGDTAVLLVNQDPSAGRTVATSLAELGLGGSGYQAKELWTGAASTVTGPISASLPPHGAALYRLAKQGTGGPSGVVDDGAYHSLSSGGLALSLLGSCTAPLGSITDLEPARPGDPAQQWTFTSNPDGTVRISDNCATGTHRHTVLSAGASAGDSAYLLDLSPGNPWQEWKLTQDQATGSVTVTNVATGLALDAGAGTAGTPVTTRPATGQRWTLGS
;
A
#
# COMPACT_ATOMS: atom_id res chain seq x y z
N MET A 1 40.85 -42.09 -11.16
CA MET A 1 41.30 -43.25 -10.35
C MET A 1 40.12 -43.81 -9.55
N ARG A 2 40.20 -45.07 -9.16
CA ARG A 2 39.12 -46.01 -8.80
C ARG A 2 38.45 -45.80 -7.41
N ARG A 3 37.17 -46.22 -7.35
CA ARG A 3 36.40 -46.81 -6.20
C ARG A 3 35.87 -45.81 -5.13
N THR A 4 34.67 -45.93 -4.54
CA THR A 4 33.67 -47.03 -4.46
C THR A 4 32.34 -46.50 -3.89
N ARG A 5 31.21 -47.04 -4.38
CA ARG A 5 29.87 -46.96 -3.77
C ARG A 5 29.75 -47.93 -2.58
N ARG A 6 28.98 -47.56 -1.54
CA ARG A 6 28.32 -48.51 -0.63
C ARG A 6 26.88 -48.07 -0.34
N ARG A 7 25.93 -48.94 -0.71
CA ARG A 7 24.57 -49.02 -0.17
C ARG A 7 24.60 -49.99 1.01
N VAL A 8 23.85 -49.71 2.08
CA VAL A 8 23.28 -50.73 2.98
C VAL A 8 21.90 -50.25 3.44
N ALA A 9 20.93 -51.15 3.38
CA ALA A 9 19.56 -51.03 3.87
C ALA A 9 19.40 -51.73 5.22
N ALA A 10 18.44 -51.29 6.05
CA ALA A 10 17.77 -52.09 7.10
C ALA A 10 16.53 -51.29 7.57
N SER A 11 15.29 -51.70 7.28
CA SER A 11 14.48 -52.76 7.92
C SER A 11 13.67 -52.24 9.12
N LEU A 12 12.36 -52.11 8.87
CA LEU A 12 11.27 -51.85 9.83
C LEU A 12 11.08 -53.03 10.78
N LEU A 13 10.83 -52.75 12.06
CA LEU A 13 10.28 -53.71 13.01
C LEU A 13 9.12 -53.07 13.78
N SER A 14 7.91 -53.54 13.49
CA SER A 14 6.67 -53.24 14.18
C SER A 14 6.53 -54.15 15.41
N LEU A 15 6.15 -53.57 16.55
CA LEU A 15 5.74 -54.33 17.73
C LEU A 15 4.44 -53.76 18.28
N ALA A 16 3.39 -54.58 18.19
CA ALA A 16 2.08 -54.34 18.81
C ALA A 16 1.99 -55.17 20.09
N LEU A 17 1.57 -54.56 21.20
CA LEU A 17 1.02 -55.26 22.36
C LEU A 17 -0.18 -54.48 22.91
N ALA A 18 -1.35 -55.12 22.89
CA ALA A 18 -2.48 -54.89 23.78
C ALA A 18 -2.30 -55.83 24.99
N THR A 19 -2.70 -55.57 26.24
CA THR A 19 -4.02 -55.18 26.79
C THR A 19 -3.84 -54.94 28.31
N ALA A 20 -4.75 -54.16 28.92
CA ALA A 20 -5.52 -54.49 30.14
C ALA A 20 -5.83 -53.23 30.96
N GLY A 21 -7.12 -52.98 31.16
CA GLY A 21 -7.64 -51.85 31.91
C GLY A 21 -7.67 -52.08 33.43
N LEU A 22 -7.71 -50.97 34.15
CA LEU A 22 -8.21 -50.85 35.51
C LEU A 22 -8.91 -49.49 35.60
N GLY A 23 -10.21 -49.52 35.87
CA GLY A 23 -11.01 -48.32 36.12
C GLY A 23 -10.76 -47.78 37.52
N ALA A 24 -10.75 -46.45 37.64
CA ALA A 24 -10.93 -45.77 38.91
C ALA A 24 -11.83 -44.54 38.71
N VAL A 25 -12.80 -44.48 39.61
CA VAL A 25 -13.90 -43.52 39.78
C VAL A 25 -13.41 -42.08 39.89
N GLY A 26 -14.16 -41.15 39.30
CA GLY A 26 -13.82 -39.73 39.25
C GLY A 26 -14.02 -38.95 40.55
N LEU A 27 -13.30 -37.82 40.62
CA LEU A 27 -13.66 -36.63 41.39
C LEU A 27 -13.46 -35.45 40.45
N GLY A 28 -14.57 -34.83 40.05
CA GLY A 28 -14.57 -33.66 39.19
C GLY A 28 -14.05 -32.45 39.94
N THR A 29 -12.86 -31.97 39.58
CA THR A 29 -12.49 -30.57 39.75
C THR A 29 -12.76 -29.88 38.44
N ALA A 30 -13.81 -29.06 38.38
CA ALA A 30 -14.02 -28.15 37.26
C ALA A 30 -12.79 -27.24 37.18
N ALA A 31 -11.93 -27.49 36.19
CA ALA A 31 -10.91 -26.52 35.81
C ALA A 31 -11.66 -25.26 35.36
N PRO A 32 -11.25 -24.06 35.81
CA PRO A 32 -11.84 -22.85 35.27
C PRO A 32 -11.61 -22.87 33.77
N ALA A 33 -12.68 -22.70 33.00
CA ALA A 33 -12.58 -22.44 31.58
C ALA A 33 -11.68 -21.21 31.43
N THR A 34 -10.42 -21.44 31.06
CA THR A 34 -9.55 -20.38 30.57
C THR A 34 -10.22 -19.89 29.31
N ALA A 35 -10.91 -18.75 29.42
CA ALA A 35 -11.37 -18.03 28.26
C ALA A 35 -10.16 -17.86 27.34
N THR A 36 -10.22 -18.47 26.16
CA THR A 36 -9.29 -18.18 25.08
C THR A 36 -9.39 -16.67 24.86
N PRO A 37 -8.32 -15.89 25.06
CA PRO A 37 -8.40 -14.46 24.83
C PRO A 37 -8.77 -14.26 23.37
N THR A 38 -9.82 -13.48 23.14
CA THR A 38 -10.14 -12.95 21.83
C THR A 38 -8.92 -12.14 21.37
N PRO A 39 -8.40 -12.33 20.15
CA PRO A 39 -7.27 -11.52 19.68
C PRO A 39 -7.69 -10.05 19.72
N THR A 40 -7.11 -9.29 20.63
CA THR A 40 -7.13 -7.84 20.57
C THR A 40 -6.31 -7.44 19.35
N ALA A 41 -6.79 -6.47 18.57
CA ALA A 41 -6.16 -6.05 17.33
C ALA A 41 -4.74 -5.53 17.58
N ILE A 42 -3.74 -6.37 17.32
CA ILE A 42 -2.33 -6.00 17.29
C ILE A 42 -2.11 -5.19 16.00
N GLY A 43 -1.52 -3.99 16.09
CA GLY A 43 -1.28 -3.08 14.95
C GLY A 43 -1.90 -1.67 15.05
N THR A 44 -2.45 -1.26 16.20
CA THR A 44 -3.15 0.03 16.36
C THR A 44 -2.28 1.20 16.87
N GLY A 45 -0.97 1.00 17.10
CA GLY A 45 -0.04 2.09 17.44
C GLY A 45 0.01 3.15 16.32
N PRO A 46 0.39 4.42 16.55
CA PRO A 46 0.41 5.45 15.50
C PRO A 46 1.28 5.03 14.30
N SER A 47 0.95 5.50 13.08
CA SER A 47 1.84 5.29 11.93
C SER A 47 3.10 6.15 12.08
N LEU A 48 4.13 5.86 11.29
CA LEU A 48 5.40 6.58 11.30
C LEU A 48 5.26 8.12 11.23
N GLY A 49 4.13 8.63 10.72
CA GLY A 49 3.78 10.05 10.83
C GLY A 49 4.71 10.98 10.03
N ASN A 50 5.47 10.44 9.07
CA ASN A 50 6.36 11.21 8.20
C ASN A 50 5.64 11.92 7.05
N GLY A 51 4.33 11.72 6.89
CA GLY A 51 3.52 12.35 5.83
C GLY A 51 3.67 11.72 4.45
N ASN A 52 4.45 10.65 4.32
CA ASN A 52 4.67 9.93 3.06
C ASN A 52 3.75 8.71 2.94
N ALA A 53 3.67 8.15 1.72
CA ALA A 53 2.90 6.94 1.41
C ALA A 53 1.45 6.97 1.94
N LEU A 54 0.74 8.09 1.76
CA LEU A 54 -0.65 8.24 2.23
C LEU A 54 -1.64 7.33 1.51
N THR A 55 -1.26 6.86 0.31
CA THR A 55 -1.84 5.72 -0.41
C THR A 55 -0.70 4.71 -0.71
N PRO A 56 -1.02 3.45 -1.08
CA PRO A 56 0.01 2.48 -1.42
C PRO A 56 0.91 3.01 -2.54
N PRO A 57 2.25 2.99 -2.40
CA PRO A 57 3.13 3.47 -3.45
C PRO A 57 3.00 2.64 -4.74
N MET A 58 3.14 3.32 -5.88
CA MET A 58 3.12 2.70 -7.20
C MET A 58 4.38 3.07 -7.97
N GLY A 59 4.96 2.14 -8.70
CA GLY A 59 6.23 2.41 -9.37
C GLY A 59 6.86 1.22 -10.06
N TRP A 60 8.17 1.26 -10.18
CA TRP A 60 9.02 0.23 -10.75
C TRP A 60 10.24 -0.02 -9.88
N ASN A 61 10.70 -1.26 -9.83
CA ASN A 61 11.92 -1.67 -9.16
C ASN A 61 12.76 -2.56 -10.09
N SER A 62 14.09 -2.33 -10.13
CA SER A 62 15.01 -2.99 -11.06
C SER A 62 15.29 -4.46 -10.77
N TRP A 63 15.01 -4.97 -9.58
CA TRP A 63 15.49 -6.27 -9.12
C TRP A 63 15.13 -7.42 -10.06
N ASN A 64 13.83 -7.62 -10.33
CA ASN A 64 13.38 -8.79 -11.09
C ASN A 64 13.97 -8.79 -12.51
N SER A 65 13.90 -7.66 -13.23
CA SER A 65 14.27 -7.60 -14.65
C SER A 65 15.75 -7.32 -14.92
N LEU A 66 16.47 -6.66 -14.02
CA LEU A 66 17.86 -6.23 -14.25
C LEU A 66 18.86 -6.75 -13.22
N GLY A 67 18.41 -7.13 -12.01
CA GLY A 67 19.28 -7.61 -10.93
C GLY A 67 20.44 -6.66 -10.65
N THR A 68 21.61 -7.23 -10.38
CA THR A 68 22.87 -6.51 -10.08
C THR A 68 23.52 -5.86 -11.31
N GLU A 69 23.06 -6.19 -12.50
CA GLU A 69 23.61 -5.68 -13.77
C GLU A 69 22.87 -4.42 -14.24
N VAL A 70 22.01 -3.85 -13.39
CA VAL A 70 21.32 -2.58 -13.65
C VAL A 70 22.31 -1.45 -13.91
N THR A 71 22.09 -0.72 -15.00
CA THR A 71 22.92 0.43 -15.40
C THR A 71 22.14 1.73 -15.40
N GLN A 72 22.85 2.84 -15.30
CA GLN A 72 22.27 4.19 -15.42
C GLN A 72 21.50 4.39 -16.73
N GLU A 73 21.98 3.83 -17.83
CA GLU A 73 21.29 3.94 -19.12
C GLU A 73 19.94 3.22 -19.10
N GLN A 74 19.89 1.99 -18.58
CA GLN A 74 18.64 1.24 -18.48
C GLN A 74 17.62 1.94 -17.60
N VAL A 75 18.04 2.53 -16.48
CA VAL A 75 17.14 3.30 -15.59
C VAL A 75 16.59 4.54 -16.32
N VAL A 76 17.41 5.27 -17.08
CA VAL A 76 16.94 6.39 -17.93
C VAL A 76 15.92 5.91 -18.96
N GLN A 77 16.19 4.79 -19.64
CA GLN A 77 15.28 4.20 -20.62
C GLN A 77 13.93 3.80 -19.99
N THR A 78 13.96 3.22 -18.79
CA THR A 78 12.75 2.90 -18.01
C THR A 78 11.95 4.14 -17.64
N ILE A 79 12.60 5.19 -17.12
CA ILE A 79 11.96 6.46 -16.79
C ILE A 79 11.30 7.09 -18.02
N ASP A 80 12.01 7.10 -19.16
CA ASP A 80 11.48 7.66 -20.41
C ASP A 80 10.28 6.84 -20.92
N PHE A 81 10.36 5.51 -20.85
CA PHE A 81 9.25 4.65 -21.23
C PHE A 81 8.03 4.88 -20.33
N MET A 82 8.19 4.91 -19.01
CA MET A 82 7.11 5.14 -18.06
C MET A 82 6.41 6.49 -18.32
N THR A 83 7.20 7.53 -18.58
CA THR A 83 6.69 8.87 -18.89
C THR A 83 5.97 8.89 -20.23
N ALA A 84 6.59 8.37 -21.29
CA ALA A 84 6.03 8.41 -22.65
C ALA A 84 4.78 7.55 -22.81
N ASN A 85 4.65 6.48 -22.02
CA ASN A 85 3.55 5.53 -22.13
C ASN A 85 2.43 5.72 -21.10
N GLY A 86 2.48 6.82 -20.34
CA GLY A 86 1.40 7.24 -19.46
C GLY A 86 1.31 6.47 -18.13
N LEU A 87 2.37 5.78 -17.71
CA LEU A 87 2.42 5.12 -16.40
C LEU A 87 2.52 6.14 -15.27
N VAL A 88 3.34 7.19 -15.44
CA VAL A 88 3.44 8.30 -14.47
C VAL A 88 2.08 8.97 -14.29
N ALA A 89 1.38 9.26 -15.40
CA ALA A 89 0.02 9.83 -15.37
C ALA A 89 -1.04 8.89 -14.76
N ALA A 90 -0.78 7.58 -14.72
CA ALA A 90 -1.63 6.59 -14.06
C ALA A 90 -1.30 6.43 -12.57
N GLY A 91 -0.21 7.04 -12.08
CA GLY A 91 0.20 7.02 -10.67
C GLY A 91 1.50 6.24 -10.39
N TYR A 92 2.06 5.51 -11.36
CA TYR A 92 3.36 4.84 -11.21
C TYR A 92 4.48 5.88 -11.28
N ASP A 93 4.73 6.53 -10.15
CA ASP A 93 5.56 7.73 -10.06
C ASP A 93 6.90 7.47 -9.36
N THR A 94 7.21 6.24 -8.94
CA THR A 94 8.46 5.91 -8.25
C THR A 94 9.32 4.96 -9.10
N VAL A 95 10.62 5.24 -9.23
CA VAL A 95 11.60 4.35 -9.89
C VAL A 95 12.69 3.97 -8.87
N THR A 96 12.85 2.68 -8.59
CA THR A 96 13.77 2.19 -7.55
C THR A 96 14.87 1.34 -8.15
N ILE A 97 16.12 1.64 -7.78
CA ILE A 97 17.27 0.77 -8.06
C ILE A 97 17.49 -0.15 -6.87
N ASP A 98 17.53 -1.45 -7.14
CA ASP A 98 17.72 -2.50 -6.15
C ASP A 98 19.21 -2.82 -5.90
N ASP A 99 19.50 -3.94 -5.23
CA ASP A 99 20.87 -4.35 -4.86
C ASP A 99 21.83 -4.43 -6.08
N GLY A 100 23.12 -4.27 -5.82
CA GLY A 100 24.19 -4.30 -6.83
C GLY A 100 24.63 -2.94 -7.41
N TRP A 101 24.06 -1.83 -6.93
CA TRP A 101 24.37 -0.48 -7.43
C TRP A 101 25.71 0.10 -6.94
N SER A 102 26.21 -0.35 -5.78
CA SER A 102 27.43 0.18 -5.13
C SER A 102 28.65 -0.70 -5.37
N LEU A 103 29.85 -0.18 -5.10
CA LEU A 103 31.06 -1.00 -5.00
C LEU A 103 30.98 -1.98 -3.82
N TRP A 104 31.82 -3.02 -3.81
CA TRP A 104 31.95 -3.97 -2.69
C TRP A 104 32.72 -3.41 -1.46
N HIS A 105 33.07 -2.12 -1.51
CA HIS A 105 33.76 -1.40 -0.45
C HIS A 105 33.33 0.07 -0.44
N ARG A 106 33.48 0.74 0.72
CA ARG A 106 33.23 2.18 0.86
C ARG A 106 34.42 3.00 0.37
N ASP A 107 34.25 4.30 0.16
CA ASP A 107 35.39 5.15 -0.17
C ASP A 107 36.49 5.10 0.91
N GLY A 108 37.74 5.33 0.49
CA GLY A 108 38.90 5.20 1.38
C GLY A 108 39.33 3.76 1.69
N GLN A 109 38.55 2.75 1.30
CA GLN A 109 38.88 1.32 1.40
C GLN A 109 39.34 0.79 0.04
N SER A 110 40.30 -0.15 0.01
CA SER A 110 40.84 -0.73 -1.23
C SER A 110 40.69 -2.25 -1.35
N SER A 111 39.93 -2.87 -0.45
CA SER A 111 39.68 -4.31 -0.44
C SER A 111 38.25 -4.60 -0.08
N ASP A 112 37.67 -5.59 -0.74
CA ASP A 112 36.30 -6.04 -0.52
C ASP A 112 36.12 -6.67 0.86
N LEU A 113 34.90 -6.64 1.37
CA LEU A 113 34.50 -7.30 2.62
C LEU A 113 34.62 -8.83 2.47
N VAL A 114 35.30 -9.50 3.41
CA VAL A 114 35.52 -10.96 3.34
C VAL A 114 35.02 -11.64 4.62
N ARG A 115 34.40 -12.82 4.48
CA ARG A 115 34.04 -13.70 5.61
C ARG A 115 35.30 -14.35 6.17
N ASN A 116 35.49 -14.29 7.48
CA ASN A 116 36.56 -15.01 8.18
C ASN A 116 36.22 -16.51 8.33
N ALA A 117 37.19 -17.27 8.86
CA ALA A 117 37.09 -18.73 9.01
C ALA A 117 35.97 -19.20 9.95
N ASP A 118 35.46 -18.31 10.83
CA ASP A 118 34.38 -18.59 11.78
C ASP A 118 33.01 -18.12 11.24
N GLY A 119 32.95 -17.67 9.98
CA GLY A 119 31.75 -17.12 9.36
C GLY A 119 31.43 -15.68 9.75
N GLY A 120 32.26 -15.04 10.60
CA GLY A 120 32.13 -13.63 10.94
C GLY A 120 32.71 -12.72 9.84
N LEU A 121 32.11 -11.56 9.64
CA LEU A 121 32.63 -10.59 8.66
C LEU A 121 33.90 -9.91 9.17
N GLN A 122 34.90 -9.77 8.30
CA GLN A 122 36.21 -9.19 8.60
C GLN A 122 36.52 -8.09 7.58
N LEU A 123 36.62 -6.85 8.07
CA LEU A 123 37.13 -5.70 7.31
C LEU A 123 38.64 -5.84 7.10
N TYR A 124 39.14 -5.34 5.97
CA TYR A 124 40.57 -5.27 5.66
C TYR A 124 40.98 -3.83 5.37
N ASP A 125 42.16 -3.43 5.85
CA ASP A 125 42.72 -2.11 5.55
C ASP A 125 43.32 -2.03 4.14
N ASN A 126 43.81 -0.85 3.73
CA ASN A 126 44.41 -0.66 2.40
C ASN A 126 45.71 -1.46 2.16
N ALA A 127 46.23 -2.12 3.19
CA ALA A 127 47.36 -3.04 3.10
C ALA A 127 46.92 -4.52 3.13
N GLY A 128 45.62 -4.81 3.15
CA GLY A 128 45.06 -6.16 3.17
C GLY A 128 45.17 -6.84 4.54
N ASN A 129 45.30 -6.08 5.65
CA ASN A 129 45.33 -6.64 7.00
C ASN A 129 43.93 -6.65 7.62
N PRO A 130 43.57 -7.70 8.39
CA PRO A 130 42.34 -7.74 9.16
C PRO A 130 42.25 -6.56 10.14
N VAL A 131 41.21 -5.74 10.01
CA VAL A 131 40.87 -4.68 10.95
C VAL A 131 40.17 -5.27 12.17
N SER A 132 40.78 -5.13 13.35
CA SER A 132 40.14 -5.49 14.62
C SER A 132 39.33 -4.30 15.15
N GLY A 133 38.14 -4.07 14.58
CA GLY A 133 37.23 -3.01 14.99
C GLY A 133 35.81 -3.50 14.78
N THR A 134 35.17 -3.96 15.85
CA THR A 134 33.73 -4.30 15.88
C THR A 134 33.19 -4.17 17.32
N ASP A 135 33.88 -3.47 18.22
CA ASP A 135 33.58 -3.46 19.66
C ASP A 135 32.81 -2.21 20.13
N GLY A 136 32.41 -1.32 19.22
CA GLY A 136 31.57 -0.17 19.55
C GLY A 136 32.27 0.89 20.42
N THR A 137 33.60 0.90 20.51
CA THR A 137 34.36 1.87 21.32
C THR A 137 34.77 3.15 20.60
N GLY A 138 34.32 3.34 19.34
CA GLY A 138 34.45 4.62 18.64
C GLY A 138 35.82 4.93 18.05
N ASN A 139 36.70 3.93 17.88
CA ASN A 139 37.91 4.01 17.06
C ASN A 139 37.95 2.85 16.05
N ASP A 140 36.85 2.65 15.34
CA ASP A 140 36.72 1.69 14.23
C ASP A 140 37.07 2.44 12.93
N PRO A 141 37.87 1.92 11.98
CA PRO A 141 38.12 2.59 10.70
C PRO A 141 36.89 2.66 9.77
N THR A 142 35.69 2.75 10.35
CA THR A 142 34.34 2.93 9.76
C THR A 142 34.08 4.34 9.23
N SER A 143 35.11 5.03 8.75
CA SER A 143 34.94 6.24 7.94
C SER A 143 34.73 5.84 6.49
N GLY A 144 33.64 6.30 5.86
CA GLY A 144 33.49 6.22 4.41
C GLY A 144 32.06 6.19 3.91
N HIS A 145 31.89 6.69 2.70
CA HIS A 145 30.64 6.83 1.97
C HIS A 145 30.40 5.63 1.05
N LEU A 146 29.13 5.32 0.80
CA LEU A 146 28.77 4.38 -0.25
C LEU A 146 29.14 4.97 -1.62
N VAL A 147 29.73 4.15 -2.49
CA VAL A 147 30.19 4.59 -3.82
C VAL A 147 29.40 3.85 -4.90
N PRO A 148 28.65 4.54 -5.76
CA PRO A 148 28.04 3.91 -6.93
C PRO A 148 29.11 3.30 -7.84
N ARG A 149 28.83 2.12 -8.42
CA ARG A 149 29.72 1.45 -9.37
C ARG A 149 30.01 2.34 -10.58
N PRO A 150 31.24 2.86 -10.80
CA PRO A 150 31.49 3.82 -11.86
C PRO A 150 31.31 3.26 -13.28
N ASP A 151 31.41 1.95 -13.45
CA ASP A 151 31.18 1.24 -14.72
C ASP A 151 29.70 1.13 -15.09
N HIS A 152 28.80 1.11 -14.10
CA HIS A 152 27.34 1.02 -14.30
C HIS A 152 26.64 2.38 -14.12
N PHE A 153 27.14 3.20 -13.21
CA PHE A 153 26.62 4.49 -12.78
C PHE A 153 27.68 5.60 -12.90
N PRO A 154 28.16 5.88 -14.12
CA PRO A 154 29.21 6.87 -14.33
C PRO A 154 28.75 8.27 -13.94
N GLU A 155 29.65 9.03 -13.30
CA GLU A 155 29.42 10.43 -12.95
C GLU A 155 29.00 11.27 -14.15
N ARG A 156 28.21 12.32 -13.89
CA ARG A 156 27.73 13.27 -14.89
C ARG A 156 28.02 14.69 -14.47
N THR A 157 28.22 15.57 -15.44
CA THR A 157 28.26 17.02 -15.19
C THR A 157 26.88 17.61 -15.43
N VAL A 158 26.26 18.14 -14.39
CA VAL A 158 24.96 18.84 -14.43
C VAL A 158 25.20 20.27 -13.96
N ASP A 159 24.80 21.25 -14.77
CA ASP A 159 24.96 22.69 -14.47
C ASP A 159 26.38 23.09 -14.01
N GLY A 160 27.40 22.49 -14.65
CA GLY A 160 28.81 22.75 -14.35
C GLY A 160 29.36 22.05 -13.11
N HIS A 161 28.57 21.21 -12.44
CA HIS A 161 28.97 20.44 -11.26
C HIS A 161 28.98 18.95 -11.57
N THR A 162 30.03 18.24 -11.14
CA THR A 162 30.05 16.77 -11.23
C THR A 162 29.19 16.18 -10.12
N VAL A 163 28.26 15.31 -10.49
CA VAL A 163 27.41 14.52 -9.60
C VAL A 163 27.64 13.04 -9.87
N ASN A 164 27.54 12.20 -8.83
CA ASN A 164 27.58 10.76 -9.03
C ASN A 164 26.36 10.25 -9.82
N GLY A 165 26.44 9.03 -10.35
CA GLY A 165 25.39 8.49 -11.22
C GLY A 165 24.02 8.35 -10.53
N ILE A 166 23.98 8.10 -9.22
CA ILE A 166 22.73 8.00 -8.45
C ILE A 166 22.06 9.38 -8.30
N ALA A 167 22.84 10.40 -7.92
CA ALA A 167 22.34 11.76 -7.83
C ALA A 167 21.86 12.30 -9.20
N TYR A 168 22.54 11.92 -10.28
CA TYR A 168 22.08 12.22 -11.64
C TYR A 168 20.72 11.56 -11.93
N LEU A 169 20.53 10.28 -11.60
CA LEU A 169 19.27 9.56 -11.83
C LEU A 169 18.13 10.12 -10.99
N ALA A 170 18.39 10.50 -9.74
CA ALA A 170 17.40 11.18 -8.90
C ALA A 170 16.93 12.50 -9.54
N GLN A 171 17.87 13.36 -9.94
CA GLN A 171 17.54 14.61 -10.64
C GLN A 171 16.79 14.34 -11.96
N TYR A 172 17.16 13.29 -12.70
CA TYR A 172 16.49 12.92 -13.94
C TYR A 172 15.04 12.48 -13.68
N ALA A 173 14.81 11.61 -12.68
CA ALA A 173 13.47 11.19 -12.27
C ALA A 173 12.62 12.40 -11.84
N HIS A 174 13.16 13.29 -11.00
CA HIS A 174 12.47 14.52 -10.57
C HIS A 174 12.11 15.41 -11.75
N SER A 175 12.96 15.51 -12.77
CA SER A 175 12.67 16.29 -13.99
C SER A 175 11.47 15.75 -14.79
N LYS A 176 11.08 14.49 -14.56
CA LYS A 176 9.91 13.84 -15.16
C LYS A 176 8.70 13.79 -14.22
N GLY A 177 8.78 14.43 -13.05
CA GLY A 177 7.74 14.40 -12.03
C GLY A 177 7.65 13.06 -11.29
N MET A 178 8.74 12.28 -11.28
CA MET A 178 8.83 11.01 -10.58
C MET A 178 9.68 11.14 -9.31
N LYS A 179 9.48 10.23 -8.37
CA LYS A 179 10.31 9.97 -7.19
C LYS A 179 11.41 8.96 -7.53
N PHE A 180 12.55 9.07 -6.87
CA PHE A 180 13.68 8.16 -7.03
C PHE A 180 13.90 7.31 -5.77
N GLY A 181 14.05 6.01 -5.97
CA GLY A 181 14.27 5.03 -4.93
C GLY A 181 15.64 4.36 -5.01
N LEU A 182 16.20 4.02 -3.85
CA LEU A 182 17.48 3.31 -3.74
C LEU A 182 17.40 2.16 -2.73
N TYR A 183 18.30 1.21 -2.87
CA TYR A 183 18.41 0.06 -1.98
C TYR A 183 19.52 0.22 -0.94
N ALA A 184 19.24 -0.21 0.28
CA ALA A 184 20.20 -0.42 1.36
C ALA A 184 19.74 -1.61 2.22
N THR A 185 20.47 -1.92 3.29
CA THR A 185 20.18 -3.04 4.20
C THR A 185 20.51 -2.67 5.63
N ASP A 186 19.79 -3.28 6.58
CA ASP A 186 19.89 -3.01 8.01
C ASP A 186 21.02 -3.77 8.73
N THR A 187 21.87 -4.41 7.96
CA THR A 187 23.02 -5.22 8.37
C THR A 187 24.33 -4.62 7.82
N TYR A 188 25.47 -5.31 8.01
CA TYR A 188 26.74 -4.85 7.44
C TYR A 188 26.86 -5.10 5.94
N LEU A 189 26.02 -5.97 5.36
CA LEU A 189 26.12 -6.38 3.97
C LEU A 189 24.76 -6.58 3.31
N THR A 190 24.65 -6.22 2.03
CA THR A 190 23.46 -6.50 1.24
C THR A 190 23.32 -7.99 0.95
N CYS A 191 22.20 -8.41 0.36
CA CYS A 191 22.02 -9.79 -0.07
C CYS A 191 23.09 -10.24 -1.08
N GLN A 192 23.58 -9.32 -1.90
CA GLN A 192 24.66 -9.54 -2.86
C GLN A 192 26.04 -9.14 -2.33
N MET A 193 26.17 -9.03 -1.01
CA MET A 193 27.44 -8.81 -0.30
C MET A 193 28.10 -7.45 -0.57
N HIS A 194 27.32 -6.43 -0.91
CA HIS A 194 27.77 -5.03 -0.96
C HIS A 194 27.72 -4.40 0.45
N PRO A 195 28.43 -3.29 0.73
CA PRO A 195 28.36 -2.64 2.04
C PRO A 195 26.95 -2.21 2.44
N GLY A 196 26.52 -2.61 3.63
CA GLY A 196 25.24 -2.23 4.25
C GLY A 196 25.35 -1.05 5.22
N SER A 197 24.22 -0.64 5.80
CA SER A 197 24.12 0.61 6.56
C SER A 197 24.28 0.46 8.07
N LEU A 198 24.38 -0.75 8.61
CA LEU A 198 24.57 -0.95 10.04
C LEU A 198 25.88 -0.30 10.53
N GLY A 199 25.78 0.61 11.50
CA GLY A 199 26.89 1.41 12.01
C GLY A 199 27.25 2.64 11.16
N HIS A 200 26.62 2.80 10.00
CA HIS A 200 26.80 3.91 9.07
C HIS A 200 25.49 4.68 8.81
N GLU A 201 24.45 4.45 9.62
CA GLU A 201 23.09 4.89 9.35
C GLU A 201 22.99 6.40 9.12
N SER A 202 23.69 7.20 9.95
CA SER A 202 23.71 8.67 9.82
C SER A 202 24.45 9.16 8.58
N THR A 203 25.53 8.49 8.19
CA THR A 203 26.33 8.83 7.00
C THR A 203 25.54 8.50 5.74
N ASP A 204 25.02 7.28 5.64
CA ASP A 204 24.28 6.80 4.46
C ASP A 204 22.97 7.59 4.29
N ALA A 205 22.26 7.89 5.38
CA ALA A 205 21.08 8.75 5.34
C ALA A 205 21.39 10.15 4.83
N ALA A 206 22.52 10.74 5.26
CA ALA A 206 22.94 12.05 4.78
C ALA A 206 23.28 12.04 3.28
N ASP A 207 23.95 10.99 2.81
CA ASP A 207 24.27 10.79 1.39
C ASP A 207 23.00 10.62 0.56
N PHE A 208 22.08 9.74 0.97
CA PHE A 208 20.83 9.49 0.24
C PHE A 208 19.97 10.74 0.11
N VAL A 209 19.80 11.48 1.22
CA VAL A 209 19.10 12.76 1.20
C VAL A 209 19.83 13.76 0.29
N SER A 210 21.16 13.84 0.37
CA SER A 210 21.97 14.73 -0.47
C SER A 210 21.83 14.42 -1.96
N TRP A 211 21.82 13.15 -2.34
CA TRP A 211 21.65 12.70 -3.72
C TRP A 211 20.23 12.89 -4.25
N GLY A 212 19.24 13.08 -3.37
CA GLY A 212 17.84 13.30 -3.75
C GLY A 212 17.00 12.03 -3.78
N VAL A 213 17.35 11.03 -2.98
CA VAL A 213 16.54 9.82 -2.81
C VAL A 213 15.24 10.16 -2.05
N ASP A 214 14.11 9.72 -2.58
CA ASP A 214 12.76 9.89 -2.01
C ASP A 214 12.22 8.63 -1.33
N PHE A 215 12.78 7.47 -1.71
CA PHE A 215 12.33 6.15 -1.27
C PHE A 215 13.54 5.26 -1.00
N VAL A 216 13.56 4.52 0.11
CA VAL A 216 14.59 3.51 0.38
C VAL A 216 13.92 2.16 0.58
N LYS A 217 14.33 1.16 -0.20
CA LYS A 217 14.11 -0.25 0.12
C LYS A 217 15.24 -0.69 1.05
N TYR A 218 14.89 -1.17 2.24
CA TYR A 218 15.82 -1.48 3.32
C TYR A 218 15.72 -2.96 3.67
N ASP A 219 16.70 -3.71 3.19
CA ASP A 219 16.78 -5.15 3.31
C ASP A 219 17.35 -5.63 4.64
N ASP A 220 17.46 -6.96 4.82
CA ASP A 220 17.91 -7.58 6.07
C ASP A 220 18.79 -8.83 5.92
N CYS A 221 19.37 -9.04 4.73
CA CYS A 221 20.40 -10.05 4.47
C CYS A 221 21.74 -9.69 5.11
N PRO A 222 22.71 -10.62 5.25
CA PRO A 222 22.59 -12.05 5.02
C PRO A 222 21.77 -12.74 6.12
N TYR A 223 21.15 -13.87 5.78
CA TYR A 223 20.42 -14.66 6.76
C TYR A 223 21.37 -15.55 7.57
N GLY A 224 21.31 -15.44 8.89
CA GLY A 224 22.04 -16.28 9.83
C GLY A 224 21.39 -17.65 10.06
N PRO A 225 21.92 -18.44 11.02
CA PRO A 225 21.49 -19.81 11.25
C PRO A 225 20.01 -19.92 11.59
N GLN A 226 19.45 -21.09 11.27
CA GLN A 226 18.09 -21.46 11.57
C GLN A 226 17.90 -21.69 13.08
N ILE A 227 16.77 -21.24 13.62
CA ILE A 227 16.38 -21.39 15.02
C ILE A 227 14.92 -21.83 15.12
N VAL A 228 14.52 -22.34 16.29
CA VAL A 228 13.13 -22.75 16.57
C VAL A 228 12.47 -21.74 17.50
N GLY A 229 11.37 -21.15 17.06
CA GLY A 229 10.56 -20.22 17.85
C GLY A 229 9.88 -20.86 19.05
N PRO A 230 9.37 -20.06 20.01
CA PRO A 230 8.57 -20.58 21.12
C PRO A 230 7.25 -21.21 20.67
N ASP A 231 6.80 -20.90 19.45
CA ASP A 231 5.64 -21.47 18.78
C ASP A 231 5.96 -22.77 18.00
N GLY A 232 7.23 -23.21 18.01
CA GLY A 232 7.68 -24.42 17.35
C GLY A 232 7.96 -24.28 15.85
N HIS A 233 7.86 -23.07 15.29
CA HIS A 233 8.22 -22.80 13.90
C HIS A 233 9.72 -22.59 13.74
N ASN A 234 10.22 -22.84 12.53
CA ASN A 234 11.62 -22.66 12.16
C ASN A 234 11.82 -21.28 11.53
N TYR A 235 12.83 -20.53 11.98
CA TYR A 235 13.17 -19.18 11.52
C TYR A 235 14.62 -19.13 11.09
N TYR A 236 14.99 -18.31 10.10
CA TYR A 236 16.37 -17.87 9.92
C TYR A 236 16.57 -16.57 10.70
N THR A 237 17.80 -16.31 11.15
CA THR A 237 18.11 -15.03 11.82
C THR A 237 18.41 -13.96 10.76
N GLN A 238 18.01 -12.71 11.01
CA GLN A 238 18.26 -11.58 10.12
C GLN A 238 19.55 -10.88 10.52
N GLY A 239 20.62 -11.25 9.81
CA GLY A 239 22.01 -10.94 10.12
C GLY A 239 22.79 -12.12 10.71
N GLU A 240 24.09 -11.93 10.88
CA GLU A 240 25.04 -12.89 11.43
C GLU A 240 25.92 -12.27 12.54
N GLY A 241 26.29 -13.08 13.54
CA GLY A 241 27.26 -12.68 14.56
C GLY A 241 26.85 -11.44 15.37
N LYS A 242 27.61 -10.34 15.26
CA LYS A 242 27.41 -9.10 16.03
C LYS A 242 26.23 -8.24 15.52
N GLU A 243 25.77 -8.46 14.29
CA GLU A 243 24.53 -7.85 13.76
C GLU A 243 23.32 -8.22 14.63
N LEU A 244 23.42 -9.37 15.31
CA LEU A 244 22.38 -9.93 16.15
C LEU A 244 22.29 -9.31 17.56
N THR A 245 23.00 -8.21 17.83
CA THR A 245 22.99 -7.55 19.15
C THR A 245 21.80 -6.62 19.37
N ARG A 246 21.07 -6.27 18.31
CA ARG A 246 19.84 -5.45 18.34
C ARG A 246 18.77 -6.04 17.43
N SER A 247 17.50 -5.86 17.80
CA SER A 247 16.37 -6.21 16.95
C SER A 247 16.34 -5.43 15.62
N ILE A 248 15.79 -6.04 14.56
CA ILE A 248 15.52 -5.37 13.27
C ILE A 248 14.71 -4.09 13.45
N TYR A 249 13.72 -4.10 14.36
CA TYR A 249 12.97 -2.89 14.71
C TYR A 249 13.90 -1.75 15.12
N ALA A 250 14.85 -2.01 16.03
CA ALA A 250 15.76 -0.98 16.52
C ALA A 250 16.71 -0.48 15.42
N ARG A 251 17.17 -1.36 14.53
CA ARG A 251 18.05 -0.98 13.40
C ARG A 251 17.29 -0.15 12.37
N VAL A 252 16.09 -0.58 11.98
CA VAL A 252 15.20 0.16 11.06
C VAL A 252 14.81 1.51 11.64
N GLN A 253 14.43 1.56 12.93
CA GLN A 253 14.11 2.82 13.61
C GLN A 253 15.31 3.77 13.67
N THR A 254 16.52 3.24 13.90
CA THR A 254 17.76 4.04 13.91
C THR A 254 17.98 4.69 12.54
N PHE A 255 17.87 3.91 11.46
CA PHE A 255 18.04 4.41 10.10
C PHE A 255 16.92 5.40 9.70
N GLN A 256 15.67 5.10 10.07
CA GLN A 256 14.55 6.02 9.84
C GLN A 256 14.78 7.37 10.52
N HIS A 257 15.19 7.40 11.78
CA HIS A 257 15.49 8.65 12.47
C HIS A 257 16.66 9.39 11.83
N ALA A 258 17.66 8.67 11.33
CA ALA A 258 18.78 9.25 10.60
C ALA A 258 18.33 9.92 9.29
N LEU A 259 17.42 9.30 8.53
CA LEU A 259 16.80 9.89 7.34
C LEU A 259 16.04 11.18 7.68
N ASP A 260 15.20 11.15 8.71
CA ASP A 260 14.43 12.33 9.15
C ASP A 260 15.36 13.47 9.59
N ALA A 261 16.43 13.15 10.34
CA ALA A 261 17.42 14.12 10.79
C ALA A 261 18.21 14.71 9.61
N ALA A 262 18.62 13.89 8.64
CA ALA A 262 19.30 14.32 7.44
C ALA A 262 18.41 15.23 6.58
N SER A 263 17.14 14.84 6.34
CA SER A 263 16.15 15.66 5.65
C SER A 263 15.98 17.02 6.32
N ALA A 264 15.83 17.05 7.65
CA ALA A 264 15.71 18.30 8.40
C ALA A 264 16.97 19.16 8.31
N ALA A 265 18.16 18.56 8.44
CA ALA A 265 19.44 19.28 8.38
C ALA A 265 19.72 19.87 7.00
N GLN A 266 19.27 19.20 5.94
CA GLN A 266 19.49 19.63 4.55
C GLN A 266 18.31 20.43 3.97
N GLY A 267 17.22 20.61 4.72
CA GLY A 267 16.01 21.30 4.24
C GLY A 267 15.32 20.58 3.09
N LYS A 268 15.36 19.23 3.09
CA LYS A 268 14.78 18.39 2.05
C LYS A 268 13.54 17.63 2.55
N PRO A 269 12.67 17.14 1.64
CA PRO A 269 11.56 16.26 2.01
C PRO A 269 12.03 15.02 2.78
N LYS A 270 11.13 14.46 3.58
CA LYS A 270 11.37 13.17 4.25
C LYS A 270 11.38 12.03 3.24
N VAL A 271 12.14 10.98 3.55
CA VAL A 271 12.29 9.79 2.71
C VAL A 271 11.29 8.72 3.12
N THR A 272 10.66 8.08 2.13
CA THR A 272 9.78 6.91 2.33
C THR A 272 10.64 5.68 2.59
N LEU A 273 10.32 4.88 3.61
CA LEU A 273 11.09 3.69 3.95
C LEU A 273 10.25 2.43 3.73
N SER A 274 10.73 1.49 2.91
CA SER A 274 10.19 0.15 2.76
C SER A 274 11.14 -0.84 3.40
N VAL A 275 10.66 -1.72 4.29
CA VAL A 275 11.52 -2.71 4.96
C VAL A 275 11.17 -4.12 4.52
N SER A 276 12.21 -4.92 4.26
CA SER A 276 12.12 -6.30 3.79
C SER A 276 11.87 -7.35 4.86
N ALA A 277 11.31 -7.01 6.02
CA ALA A 277 11.24 -7.92 7.16
C ALA A 277 10.27 -9.10 6.92
N GLN A 278 10.73 -10.25 6.40
CA GLN A 278 9.85 -11.37 6.06
C GLN A 278 9.22 -12.02 7.31
N PRO A 279 7.90 -12.35 7.34
CA PRO A 279 7.21 -12.85 8.53
C PRO A 279 7.54 -14.32 8.89
N VAL A 280 8.38 -14.99 8.11
CA VAL A 280 8.86 -16.34 8.40
C VAL A 280 10.19 -16.32 9.19
N HIS A 281 10.83 -15.17 9.42
CA HIS A 281 12.27 -15.17 9.78
C HIS A 281 12.73 -14.16 10.85
N SER A 282 11.94 -13.83 11.87
CA SER A 282 12.43 -12.89 12.91
C SER A 282 12.65 -13.47 14.31
N GLY A 283 12.52 -14.79 14.49
CA GLY A 283 12.63 -15.40 15.81
C GLY A 283 13.96 -15.11 16.56
N VAL A 284 13.86 -14.94 17.88
CA VAL A 284 14.66 -15.56 18.97
C VAL A 284 16.19 -15.35 19.08
N PRO A 285 16.75 -14.13 19.08
CA PRO A 285 17.57 -13.84 20.27
C PRO A 285 17.40 -12.45 20.91
N TYR A 286 16.80 -11.49 20.23
CA TYR A 286 17.09 -10.06 20.51
C TYR A 286 16.52 -9.53 21.83
N LEU A 287 15.35 -10.00 22.27
CA LEU A 287 14.78 -9.60 23.56
C LEU A 287 15.36 -10.37 24.77
N LEU A 288 16.33 -11.27 24.54
CA LEU A 288 17.12 -11.84 25.64
C LEU A 288 18.13 -10.82 26.18
N ALA A 289 18.54 -9.84 25.38
CA ALA A 289 19.33 -8.71 25.85
C ALA A 289 18.46 -7.83 26.76
N ALA A 290 18.94 -7.56 27.97
CA ALA A 290 18.22 -6.73 28.94
C ALA A 290 18.10 -5.26 28.50
N ASP A 291 18.95 -4.85 27.56
CA ASP A 291 19.19 -3.50 27.09
C ASP A 291 18.71 -3.23 25.66
N ASP A 292 17.99 -4.16 25.01
CA ASP A 292 17.41 -3.89 23.68
C ASP A 292 16.40 -2.72 23.77
N PRO A 293 16.60 -1.63 23.00
CA PRO A 293 15.74 -0.46 23.02
C PRO A 293 14.26 -0.76 22.74
N ALA A 294 13.96 -1.78 21.92
CA ALA A 294 12.58 -2.17 21.59
C ALA A 294 11.78 -2.59 22.83
N ARG A 295 12.42 -3.04 23.92
CA ARG A 295 11.74 -3.41 25.18
C ARG A 295 11.19 -2.20 25.93
N THR A 296 11.84 -1.05 25.77
CA THR A 296 11.48 0.20 26.43
C THR A 296 10.80 1.19 25.50
N ASP A 297 10.70 0.88 24.21
CA ASP A 297 10.06 1.74 23.23
C ASP A 297 8.58 1.95 23.61
N PRO A 298 8.13 3.22 23.78
CA PRO A 298 6.76 3.53 24.19
C PRO A 298 5.70 2.97 23.23
N VAL A 299 5.99 2.84 21.94
CA VAL A 299 5.07 2.28 20.94
C VAL A 299 4.92 0.78 21.14
N VAL A 300 6.03 0.08 21.40
CA VAL A 300 6.03 -1.36 21.72
C VAL A 300 5.30 -1.63 23.03
N GLN A 301 5.53 -0.80 24.05
CA GLN A 301 4.83 -0.88 25.34
C GLN A 301 3.33 -0.57 25.22
N ALA A 302 2.98 0.47 24.45
CA ALA A 302 1.60 0.89 24.24
C ALA A 302 0.76 -0.12 23.45
N ALA A 303 1.39 -0.90 22.57
CA ALA A 303 0.73 -1.99 21.85
C ALA A 303 0.34 -3.17 22.76
N GLY A 304 0.70 -3.15 24.05
CA GLY A 304 0.35 -4.22 25.01
C GLY A 304 0.96 -5.57 24.65
N THR A 305 2.02 -5.52 23.85
CA THR A 305 2.57 -6.66 23.15
C THR A 305 3.20 -7.62 24.16
N ALA A 306 2.69 -8.84 24.23
CA ALA A 306 3.30 -9.88 25.05
C ALA A 306 4.77 -10.05 24.66
N PRO A 307 5.69 -10.42 25.58
CA PRO A 307 7.13 -10.51 25.28
C PRO A 307 7.50 -11.36 24.05
N PHE A 308 6.64 -12.32 23.67
CA PHE A 308 6.77 -13.18 22.49
C PHE A 308 6.03 -12.66 21.24
N HIS A 309 5.49 -11.44 21.28
CA HIS A 309 4.94 -10.69 20.15
C HIS A 309 5.71 -9.38 19.91
N ALA A 310 6.74 -9.07 20.70
CA ALA A 310 7.49 -7.83 20.56
C ALA A 310 8.23 -7.76 19.21
N PRO A 311 8.69 -6.59 18.76
CA PRO A 311 9.36 -6.47 17.47
C PRO A 311 10.63 -7.35 17.45
N GLY A 312 10.72 -8.28 16.50
CA GLY A 312 11.69 -9.39 16.55
C GLY A 312 11.17 -10.70 17.18
N TYR A 313 9.87 -10.79 17.43
CA TYR A 313 9.14 -11.98 17.85
C TYR A 313 7.78 -12.08 17.13
N ALA A 314 7.15 -10.94 16.83
CA ALA A 314 5.95 -10.90 15.99
C ALA A 314 6.27 -10.78 14.49
N PRO A 315 5.41 -11.38 13.64
CA PRO A 315 5.37 -11.12 12.21
C PRO A 315 5.43 -9.63 11.87
N THR A 316 6.17 -9.27 10.84
CA THR A 316 6.46 -7.89 10.44
C THR A 316 5.22 -7.02 10.26
N GLY A 317 4.11 -7.59 9.77
CA GLY A 317 2.83 -6.89 9.64
C GLY A 317 2.24 -6.38 10.98
N ILE A 318 2.87 -6.63 12.13
CA ILE A 318 2.43 -6.11 13.43
C ILE A 318 3.11 -4.79 13.81
N TRP A 319 4.42 -4.68 13.57
CA TRP A 319 5.24 -3.58 14.10
C TRP A 319 5.79 -2.68 13.01
N CYS A 320 5.96 -3.16 11.78
CA CYS A 320 6.70 -2.43 10.75
C CYS A 320 6.08 -1.07 10.42
N GLY A 321 4.75 -0.96 10.38
CA GLY A 321 4.05 0.30 10.15
C GLY A 321 4.31 1.41 11.18
N GLN A 322 5.05 1.12 12.24
CA GLN A 322 5.48 2.06 13.28
C GLN A 322 6.83 2.71 12.95
N VAL A 323 7.67 2.03 12.16
CA VAL A 323 9.07 2.43 11.86
C VAL A 323 9.37 2.52 10.36
N ALA A 324 8.48 2.03 9.50
CA ALA A 324 8.57 2.08 8.04
C ALA A 324 7.19 2.29 7.41
N ASN A 325 7.18 2.72 6.15
CA ASN A 325 5.97 2.97 5.37
C ASN A 325 5.45 1.73 4.64
N LEU A 326 6.32 0.78 4.32
CA LEU A 326 5.97 -0.46 3.63
C LEU A 326 6.64 -1.63 4.35
N CYS A 327 5.93 -2.75 4.42
CA CYS A 327 6.29 -3.90 5.21
C CYS A 327 6.21 -5.14 4.37
N ARG A 328 7.35 -5.65 3.91
CA ARG A 328 7.39 -6.85 3.08
C ARG A 328 6.96 -8.07 3.89
N ILE A 329 5.77 -8.60 3.62
CA ILE A 329 5.12 -9.63 4.44
C ILE A 329 5.24 -11.06 3.86
N GLY A 330 6.20 -11.33 2.98
CA GLY A 330 6.44 -12.67 2.45
C GLY A 330 7.85 -12.84 1.92
N GLY A 331 8.15 -13.99 1.33
CA GLY A 331 9.41 -14.20 0.61
C GLY A 331 9.45 -13.44 -0.72
N ASP A 332 10.60 -13.43 -1.39
CA ASP A 332 10.68 -12.92 -2.76
C ASP A 332 9.80 -13.79 -3.67
N ARG A 333 9.01 -13.14 -4.53
CA ARG A 333 8.12 -13.79 -5.51
C ARG A 333 8.85 -14.06 -6.81
N ASP A 334 8.41 -15.09 -7.51
CA ASP A 334 8.83 -15.46 -8.85
C ASP A 334 7.77 -15.13 -9.91
N SER A 335 8.07 -15.48 -11.16
CA SER A 335 7.21 -15.29 -12.33
C SER A 335 5.99 -16.24 -12.37
N GLU A 336 5.51 -16.65 -11.20
CA GLU A 336 4.38 -17.55 -11.02
C GLU A 336 3.30 -16.84 -10.20
N LEU A 337 2.03 -16.99 -10.62
CA LEU A 337 0.93 -16.32 -9.93
C LEU A 337 0.77 -16.81 -8.47
N ASP A 338 1.19 -18.04 -8.18
CA ASP A 338 1.02 -18.69 -6.87
C ASP A 338 1.57 -17.87 -5.70
N GLY A 339 2.63 -17.08 -5.92
CA GLY A 339 3.22 -16.21 -4.91
C GLY A 339 2.26 -15.16 -4.34
N VAL A 340 1.24 -14.72 -5.10
CA VAL A 340 0.22 -13.75 -4.65
C VAL A 340 -1.10 -14.40 -4.23
N LEU A 341 -1.28 -15.70 -4.50
CA LEU A 341 -2.50 -16.45 -4.22
C LEU A 341 -2.54 -16.94 -2.76
N TRP A 342 -3.58 -17.70 -2.40
CA TRP A 342 -3.89 -18.12 -1.03
C TRP A 342 -2.72 -18.79 -0.31
N ASN A 343 -2.04 -19.74 -0.97
CA ASN A 343 -0.88 -20.45 -0.41
C ASN A 343 0.42 -19.62 -0.46
N GLY A 344 0.43 -18.52 -1.21
CA GLY A 344 1.48 -17.52 -1.20
C GLY A 344 1.19 -16.45 -0.13
N GLN A 345 1.24 -15.18 -0.53
CA GLN A 345 1.21 -14.07 0.42
C GLN A 345 -0.20 -13.57 0.78
N LEU A 346 -1.27 -13.99 0.07
CA LEU A 346 -2.63 -13.50 0.33
C LEU A 346 -3.11 -13.84 1.75
N GLN A 347 -2.93 -15.09 2.20
CA GLN A 347 -3.36 -15.47 3.54
C GLN A 347 -2.62 -14.67 4.62
N THR A 348 -1.34 -14.38 4.39
CA THR A 348 -0.50 -13.59 5.30
C THR A 348 -0.99 -12.15 5.36
N ALA A 349 -1.29 -11.52 4.22
CA ALA A 349 -1.83 -10.16 4.17
C ALA A 349 -3.14 -10.01 4.96
N LEU A 350 -4.03 -11.01 4.85
CA LEU A 350 -5.31 -11.02 5.56
C LEU A 350 -5.18 -11.20 7.09
N GLN A 351 -4.03 -11.65 7.59
CA GLN A 351 -3.75 -11.74 9.03
C GLN A 351 -3.34 -10.40 9.65
N TYR A 352 -2.83 -9.47 8.85
CA TYR A 352 -2.30 -8.18 9.32
C TYR A 352 -3.05 -6.97 8.76
N PRO A 353 -4.40 -6.92 8.86
CA PRO A 353 -5.16 -5.80 8.32
C PRO A 353 -4.91 -4.49 9.08
N GLY A 354 -4.44 -4.57 10.34
CA GLY A 354 -4.11 -3.40 11.15
C GLY A 354 -2.90 -2.60 10.66
N ASN A 355 -2.03 -3.24 9.86
CA ASN A 355 -0.87 -2.57 9.26
C ASN A 355 -1.27 -1.63 8.12
N VAL A 356 -2.40 -1.88 7.47
CA VAL A 356 -2.84 -1.15 6.27
C VAL A 356 -3.58 0.11 6.68
N ARG A 357 -2.98 1.27 6.39
CA ARG A 357 -3.48 2.61 6.72
C ARG A 357 -2.58 3.67 6.08
N PRO A 358 -2.99 4.95 6.01
CA PRO A 358 -2.13 5.99 5.42
C PRO A 358 -0.75 6.05 6.09
N GLY A 359 0.28 5.92 5.27
CA GLY A 359 1.68 5.88 5.67
C GLY A 359 2.19 4.50 6.10
N SER A 360 1.43 3.42 5.94
CA SER A 360 1.80 2.05 6.34
C SER A 360 1.07 0.99 5.50
N TRP A 361 1.81 0.12 4.81
CA TRP A 361 1.23 -0.86 3.87
C TRP A 361 1.87 -2.24 4.00
N ASN A 362 1.06 -3.28 3.82
CA ASN A 362 1.56 -4.62 3.58
C ASN A 362 2.11 -4.68 2.15
N ASP A 363 3.40 -4.94 2.02
CA ASP A 363 4.08 -5.12 0.74
C ASP A 363 4.16 -6.61 0.43
N LEU A 364 3.54 -7.00 -0.69
CA LEU A 364 3.47 -8.38 -1.14
C LEU A 364 4.63 -8.72 -2.08
N ASP A 365 5.68 -7.89 -2.12
CA ASP A 365 6.76 -7.89 -3.10
C ASP A 365 6.31 -7.40 -4.49
N MET A 366 7.27 -7.19 -5.39
CA MET A 366 7.05 -6.65 -6.73
C MET A 366 6.06 -7.47 -7.56
N MET A 367 5.26 -6.78 -8.36
CA MET A 367 4.29 -7.41 -9.25
C MET A 367 4.91 -7.82 -10.59
N PHE A 368 4.50 -9.00 -11.08
CA PHE A 368 4.93 -9.61 -12.35
C PHE A 368 3.94 -9.36 -13.49
N THR A 369 2.93 -8.53 -13.28
CA THR A 369 2.01 -8.08 -14.32
C THR A 369 2.77 -7.56 -15.53
N GLY A 370 2.57 -8.22 -16.68
CA GLY A 370 3.27 -7.92 -17.93
C GLY A 370 4.65 -8.52 -18.11
N TRP A 371 5.09 -9.37 -17.18
CA TRP A 371 6.37 -10.07 -17.25
C TRP A 371 6.54 -10.88 -18.54
N GLN A 372 7.64 -10.63 -19.27
CA GLN A 372 8.00 -11.37 -20.48
C GLN A 372 9.32 -12.15 -20.35
N ASP A 373 10.09 -11.92 -19.28
CA ASP A 373 11.45 -12.45 -19.18
C ASP A 373 11.49 -13.85 -18.55
N VAL A 374 11.50 -14.88 -19.40
CA VAL A 374 11.58 -16.27 -18.95
C VAL A 374 12.97 -16.69 -18.44
N TYR A 375 13.98 -15.83 -18.54
CA TYR A 375 15.37 -16.18 -18.16
C TYR A 375 15.99 -15.22 -17.15
N GLY A 376 15.47 -14.01 -17.00
CA GLY A 376 15.91 -13.04 -16.00
C GLY A 376 15.10 -13.14 -14.73
N LEU A 377 15.49 -14.01 -13.80
CA LEU A 377 14.91 -14.02 -12.45
C LEU A 377 16.03 -13.88 -11.45
N TRP A 378 16.33 -12.64 -11.10
CA TRP A 378 17.24 -12.33 -10.00
C TRP A 378 16.44 -12.26 -8.70
N GLY A 379 16.92 -13.00 -7.69
CA GLY A 379 16.34 -13.07 -6.35
C GLY A 379 14.95 -13.66 -6.24
N THR A 380 14.66 -14.75 -6.97
CA THR A 380 13.54 -15.63 -6.64
C THR A 380 13.98 -16.67 -5.61
N THR A 381 13.10 -16.99 -4.66
CA THR A 381 13.37 -18.04 -3.66
C THR A 381 13.10 -19.46 -4.18
N ASP A 382 12.42 -19.61 -5.32
CA ASP A 382 12.19 -20.89 -5.99
C ASP A 382 13.18 -21.12 -7.16
N THR A 383 13.57 -22.38 -7.30
CA THR A 383 14.50 -22.95 -8.30
C THR A 383 13.77 -23.69 -9.42
N CYS A 384 12.43 -23.60 -9.52
CA CYS A 384 11.67 -24.24 -10.60
C CYS A 384 12.12 -23.71 -11.96
N THR A 385 12.55 -24.61 -12.85
CA THR A 385 12.94 -24.35 -14.24
C THR A 385 11.76 -24.02 -15.16
N CYS A 386 10.69 -23.43 -14.62
CA CYS A 386 9.34 -23.44 -15.17
C CYS A 386 8.90 -22.05 -15.66
N HIS A 387 9.87 -21.16 -15.82
CA HIS A 387 9.69 -19.74 -16.11
C HIS A 387 8.90 -19.52 -17.40
N LYS A 388 7.85 -18.70 -17.30
CA LYS A 388 7.00 -18.34 -18.43
C LYS A 388 6.59 -16.87 -18.36
N PRO A 389 6.23 -16.25 -19.50
CA PRO A 389 5.60 -14.94 -19.46
C PRO A 389 4.29 -15.00 -18.67
N PHE A 390 3.97 -13.92 -17.96
CA PHE A 390 2.66 -13.75 -17.38
C PHE A 390 1.63 -13.62 -18.50
N THR A 391 0.55 -14.38 -18.42
CA THR A 391 -0.61 -14.18 -19.29
C THR A 391 -1.35 -12.89 -18.91
N ASP A 392 -2.17 -12.36 -19.81
CA ASP A 392 -3.06 -11.23 -19.51
C ASP A 392 -4.04 -11.57 -18.37
N ASP A 393 -4.49 -12.83 -18.27
CA ASP A 393 -5.37 -13.28 -17.18
C ASP A 393 -4.65 -13.29 -15.84
N GLU A 394 -3.43 -13.82 -15.77
CA GLU A 394 -2.60 -13.79 -14.56
C GLU A 394 -2.26 -12.35 -14.14
N SER A 395 -1.92 -11.51 -15.11
CA SER A 395 -1.68 -10.08 -14.94
C SER A 395 -2.90 -9.36 -14.33
N ARG A 396 -4.10 -9.62 -14.85
CA ARG A 396 -5.34 -9.08 -14.27
C ARG A 396 -5.61 -9.61 -12.87
N THR A 397 -5.35 -10.89 -12.62
CA THR A 397 -5.56 -11.51 -11.31
C THR A 397 -4.63 -10.91 -10.26
N GLU A 398 -3.33 -10.82 -10.54
CA GLU A 398 -2.35 -10.23 -9.62
C GLU A 398 -2.69 -8.77 -9.31
N ALA A 399 -2.90 -7.94 -10.34
CA ALA A 399 -3.27 -6.53 -10.15
C ALA A 399 -4.57 -6.39 -9.33
N SER A 400 -5.53 -7.28 -9.53
CA SER A 400 -6.77 -7.28 -8.74
C SER A 400 -6.55 -7.68 -7.28
N VAL A 401 -5.70 -8.67 -7.01
CA VAL A 401 -5.38 -9.10 -5.64
C VAL A 401 -4.66 -7.99 -4.89
N LEU A 402 -3.63 -7.39 -5.49
CA LEU A 402 -2.90 -6.26 -4.89
C LEU A 402 -3.83 -5.07 -4.62
N ALA A 403 -4.65 -4.70 -5.61
CA ALA A 403 -5.63 -3.63 -5.45
C ALA A 403 -6.67 -3.93 -4.37
N MET A 404 -7.07 -5.19 -4.17
CA MET A 404 -7.98 -5.53 -3.08
C MET A 404 -7.30 -5.49 -1.71
N LEU A 405 -5.99 -5.71 -1.63
CA LEU A 405 -5.25 -5.71 -0.37
C LEU A 405 -4.70 -4.34 0.01
N ALA A 406 -4.86 -3.32 -0.84
CA ALA A 406 -4.21 -2.01 -0.69
C ALA A 406 -2.68 -2.16 -0.60
N ALA A 407 -2.14 -2.97 -1.50
CA ALA A 407 -0.72 -3.31 -1.53
C ALA A 407 0.00 -2.39 -2.54
N PRO A 408 1.28 -2.06 -2.31
CA PRO A 408 2.08 -1.33 -3.29
C PRO A 408 2.02 -1.98 -4.68
N MET A 409 1.80 -1.18 -5.72
CA MET A 409 1.84 -1.64 -7.12
C MET A 409 3.20 -1.28 -7.73
N ILE A 410 4.24 -1.99 -7.30
CA ILE A 410 5.61 -1.79 -7.77
C ILE A 410 5.93 -2.88 -8.79
N SER A 411 6.05 -2.52 -10.06
CA SER A 411 6.32 -3.45 -11.15
C SER A 411 7.78 -3.90 -11.14
N GLY A 412 8.02 -5.21 -11.26
CA GLY A 412 9.33 -5.77 -11.56
C GLY A 412 9.56 -6.01 -13.05
N ALA A 413 8.54 -5.86 -13.90
CA ALA A 413 8.62 -6.12 -15.34
C ALA A 413 9.61 -5.15 -16.01
N ASP A 414 10.18 -5.58 -17.14
CA ASP A 414 11.05 -4.72 -17.94
C ASP A 414 10.23 -3.63 -18.65
N LEU A 415 10.28 -2.41 -18.13
CA LEU A 415 9.57 -1.25 -18.68
C LEU A 415 10.47 -0.48 -19.67
N ARG A 416 11.16 -1.19 -20.56
CA ARG A 416 11.90 -0.60 -21.70
C ARG A 416 11.22 -0.99 -23.02
N THR A 417 11.56 -0.28 -24.09
CA THR A 417 11.04 -0.63 -25.43
C THR A 417 11.62 -1.95 -25.91
N ALA A 418 10.90 -2.66 -26.79
CA ALA A 418 11.35 -3.94 -27.32
C ALA A 418 12.74 -3.90 -27.97
N ALA A 419 13.13 -2.76 -28.52
CA ALA A 419 14.47 -2.57 -29.10
C ALA A 419 15.56 -2.40 -28.03
N GLN A 420 15.25 -1.77 -26.90
CA GLN A 420 16.16 -1.56 -25.78
C GLN A 420 16.32 -2.81 -24.90
N SER A 421 15.30 -3.66 -24.88
CA SER A 421 15.22 -4.91 -24.12
C SER A 421 15.45 -6.14 -25.00
N GLN A 422 16.15 -6.00 -26.13
CA GLN A 422 16.39 -7.11 -27.05
C GLN A 422 17.56 -7.97 -26.56
N HIS A 423 17.35 -9.28 -26.55
CA HIS A 423 18.36 -10.29 -26.26
C HIS A 423 18.57 -11.19 -27.47
N SER A 424 19.80 -11.67 -27.66
CA SER A 424 20.12 -12.65 -28.69
C SER A 424 21.05 -13.74 -28.12
N ALA A 425 20.60 -14.99 -28.17
CA ALA A 425 21.37 -16.17 -27.76
C ALA A 425 21.02 -17.36 -28.65
N ASP A 426 22.03 -18.18 -29.00
CA ASP A 426 21.86 -19.40 -29.82
C ASP A 426 21.09 -19.21 -31.13
N GLY A 427 21.17 -18.01 -31.73
CA GLY A 427 20.49 -17.66 -32.97
C GLY A 427 19.01 -17.24 -32.80
N TYR A 428 18.50 -17.21 -31.57
CA TYR A 428 17.19 -16.68 -31.24
C TYR A 428 17.29 -15.23 -30.78
N THR A 429 16.29 -14.42 -31.12
CA THR A 429 16.17 -13.04 -30.65
C THR A 429 14.79 -12.86 -30.02
N TRP A 430 14.76 -12.32 -28.80
CA TRP A 430 13.53 -12.04 -28.07
C TRP A 430 13.66 -10.70 -27.34
N SER A 431 12.54 -10.20 -26.83
CA SER A 431 12.48 -9.00 -26.01
C SER A 431 11.86 -9.32 -24.66
N THR A 432 12.42 -8.74 -23.61
CA THR A 432 11.89 -8.81 -22.23
C THR A 432 10.94 -7.66 -21.90
N GLY A 433 10.92 -6.60 -22.73
CA GLY A 433 10.06 -5.43 -22.57
C GLY A 433 8.57 -5.77 -22.58
N ILE A 434 7.82 -5.10 -21.69
CA ILE A 434 6.37 -5.26 -21.54
C ILE A 434 5.60 -5.05 -22.86
N ASN A 435 4.55 -5.84 -23.08
CA ASN A 435 3.68 -5.73 -24.25
C ASN A 435 2.51 -4.73 -24.05
N ASP A 436 1.85 -4.35 -25.14
CA ASP A 436 0.79 -3.34 -25.12
C ASP A 436 -0.44 -3.73 -24.29
N THR A 437 -0.83 -5.01 -24.29
CA THR A 437 -2.01 -5.48 -23.55
C THR A 437 -1.76 -5.44 -22.05
N SER A 438 -0.57 -5.84 -21.62
CA SER A 438 -0.13 -5.79 -20.21
C SER A 438 0.09 -4.36 -19.73
N LEU A 439 0.63 -3.49 -20.59
CA LEU A 439 0.73 -2.06 -20.30
C LEU A 439 -0.66 -1.42 -20.12
N ALA A 440 -1.68 -1.87 -20.87
CA ALA A 440 -3.06 -1.42 -20.66
C ALA A 440 -3.64 -1.93 -19.31
N ILE A 441 -3.26 -3.14 -18.88
CA ILE A 441 -3.64 -3.68 -17.56
C ILE A 441 -3.08 -2.80 -16.44
N LEU A 442 -1.78 -2.45 -16.49
CA LEU A 442 -1.16 -1.58 -15.49
C LEU A 442 -1.86 -0.22 -15.37
N LYS A 443 -2.37 0.32 -16.48
CA LYS A 443 -3.02 1.65 -16.56
C LYS A 443 -4.52 1.64 -16.30
N ASN A 444 -5.11 0.53 -15.87
CA ASN A 444 -6.55 0.49 -15.62
C ASN A 444 -6.94 1.38 -14.42
N LYS A 445 -7.45 2.57 -14.73
CA LYS A 445 -7.82 3.61 -13.74
C LYS A 445 -8.85 3.14 -12.71
N GLU A 446 -9.74 2.22 -13.06
CA GLU A 446 -10.78 1.75 -12.14
C GLU A 446 -10.21 0.79 -11.11
N VAL A 447 -9.25 -0.06 -11.51
CA VAL A 447 -8.54 -0.98 -10.60
C VAL A 447 -7.58 -0.20 -9.70
N ILE A 448 -6.83 0.75 -10.28
CA ILE A 448 -5.98 1.68 -9.52
C ILE A 448 -6.80 2.45 -8.49
N ALA A 449 -8.02 2.90 -8.85
CA ALA A 449 -8.89 3.60 -7.89
C ALA A 449 -9.35 2.72 -6.72
N VAL A 450 -9.46 1.40 -6.91
CA VAL A 450 -9.71 0.47 -5.79
C VAL A 450 -8.50 0.39 -4.89
N ASP A 451 -7.30 0.26 -5.45
CA ASP A 451 -6.05 0.21 -4.70
C ASP A 451 -5.84 1.48 -3.86
N GLN A 452 -5.89 2.62 -4.54
CA GLN A 452 -5.64 3.99 -4.04
C GLN A 452 -6.83 4.58 -3.26
N ASP A 453 -7.84 3.78 -2.90
CA ASP A 453 -9.01 4.27 -2.17
C ASP A 453 -8.62 4.82 -0.79
N GLY A 454 -9.04 6.06 -0.51
CA GLY A 454 -8.68 6.82 0.67
C GLY A 454 -9.25 6.29 2.00
N LEU A 455 -10.11 5.25 1.99
CA LEU A 455 -10.48 4.56 3.23
C LEU A 455 -9.29 3.80 3.81
N ALA A 456 -8.31 3.45 2.96
CA ALA A 456 -7.07 2.78 3.35
C ALA A 456 -7.34 1.54 4.20
N LYS A 457 -8.30 0.71 3.76
CA LYS A 457 -8.65 -0.57 4.39
C LYS A 457 -8.46 -1.71 3.40
N PRO A 458 -7.79 -2.80 3.80
CA PRO A 458 -7.61 -3.95 2.94
C PRO A 458 -8.92 -4.75 2.82
N ALA A 459 -8.98 -5.64 1.85
CA ALA A 459 -10.07 -6.59 1.71
C ALA A 459 -10.16 -7.57 2.88
N THR A 460 -11.32 -8.22 2.97
CA THR A 460 -11.59 -9.35 3.86
C THR A 460 -12.03 -10.55 3.03
N LEU A 461 -11.73 -11.75 3.53
CA LEU A 461 -12.20 -13.00 2.93
C LEU A 461 -13.72 -13.13 3.10
N VAL A 462 -14.39 -13.59 2.04
CA VAL A 462 -15.82 -13.93 2.06
C VAL A 462 -15.97 -15.44 2.22
N GLY A 463 -16.73 -15.87 3.22
CA GLY A 463 -16.95 -17.28 3.52
C GLY A 463 -15.81 -17.93 4.31
N ALA A 464 -15.68 -19.24 4.20
CA ALA A 464 -14.63 -20.01 4.86
C ALA A 464 -13.30 -19.91 4.10
N LYS A 465 -12.19 -20.21 4.80
CA LYS A 465 -10.88 -20.38 4.15
C LYS A 465 -10.97 -21.38 2.98
N PRO A 466 -10.27 -21.14 1.85
CA PRO A 466 -10.11 -22.12 0.78
C PRO A 466 -9.66 -23.48 1.30
N ALA A 467 -10.13 -24.54 0.67
CA ALA A 467 -9.79 -25.92 1.05
C ALA A 467 -8.32 -26.26 0.75
N ASP A 468 -7.78 -25.68 -0.32
CA ASP A 468 -6.42 -25.84 -0.82
C ASP A 468 -6.03 -24.64 -1.72
N GLY A 469 -4.84 -24.70 -2.33
CA GLY A 469 -4.31 -23.66 -3.20
C GLY A 469 -4.99 -23.50 -4.56
N HIS A 470 -5.91 -24.40 -4.94
CA HIS A 470 -6.63 -24.36 -6.22
C HIS A 470 -8.13 -24.04 -6.05
N ALA A 471 -8.65 -24.16 -4.83
CA ALA A 471 -10.00 -23.75 -4.48
C ALA A 471 -10.21 -22.24 -4.78
N PRO A 472 -11.40 -21.81 -5.21
CA PRO A 472 -11.63 -20.41 -5.55
C PRO A 472 -11.60 -19.52 -4.30
N VAL A 473 -11.23 -18.26 -4.49
CA VAL A 473 -11.23 -17.23 -3.43
C VAL A 473 -12.21 -16.13 -3.80
N VAL A 474 -12.91 -15.62 -2.77
CA VAL A 474 -13.74 -14.41 -2.89
C VAL A 474 -13.29 -13.40 -1.84
N LEU A 475 -12.92 -12.20 -2.28
CA LEU A 475 -12.56 -11.09 -1.41
C LEU A 475 -13.59 -9.96 -1.53
N LYS A 476 -13.81 -9.24 -0.42
CA LYS A 476 -14.58 -7.99 -0.43
C LYS A 476 -13.79 -6.86 0.22
N ARG A 477 -13.86 -5.66 -0.36
CA ARG A 477 -13.23 -4.44 0.17
C ARG A 477 -14.28 -3.34 0.22
N GLN A 478 -14.38 -2.67 1.37
CA GLN A 478 -15.19 -1.46 1.50
C GLN A 478 -14.42 -0.28 0.92
N LEU A 479 -15.10 0.59 0.18
CA LEU A 479 -14.53 1.82 -0.39
C LEU A 479 -15.01 3.06 0.39
N ALA A 480 -14.26 4.16 0.31
CA ALA A 480 -14.52 5.38 1.08
C ALA A 480 -15.91 5.99 0.81
N ASN A 481 -16.43 5.81 -0.40
CA ASN A 481 -17.74 6.31 -0.82
C ASN A 481 -18.91 5.42 -0.39
N GLY A 482 -18.66 4.30 0.30
CA GLY A 482 -19.67 3.33 0.73
C GLY A 482 -19.94 2.19 -0.25
N ASP A 483 -19.30 2.19 -1.42
CA ASP A 483 -19.36 1.06 -2.35
C ASP A 483 -18.58 -0.14 -1.82
N THR A 484 -18.82 -1.32 -2.41
CA THR A 484 -18.10 -2.55 -2.11
C THR A 484 -17.41 -3.07 -3.37
N ALA A 485 -16.08 -3.18 -3.35
CA ALA A 485 -15.35 -3.94 -4.35
C ALA A 485 -15.42 -5.44 -4.00
N VAL A 486 -15.61 -6.29 -5.01
CA VAL A 486 -15.75 -7.75 -4.88
C VAL A 486 -14.86 -8.42 -5.91
N LEU A 487 -13.92 -9.24 -5.46
CA LEU A 487 -13.02 -9.98 -6.32
C LEU A 487 -13.36 -11.46 -6.28
N LEU A 488 -13.58 -12.06 -7.44
CA LEU A 488 -13.71 -13.50 -7.64
C LEU A 488 -12.42 -14.02 -8.29
N VAL A 489 -11.77 -15.00 -7.68
CA VAL A 489 -10.49 -15.56 -8.17
C VAL A 489 -10.62 -17.06 -8.41
N ASN A 490 -10.23 -17.51 -9.60
CA ASN A 490 -9.94 -18.91 -9.88
C ASN A 490 -8.44 -19.17 -9.65
N GLN A 491 -8.09 -19.87 -8.58
CA GLN A 491 -6.70 -20.22 -8.27
C GLN A 491 -6.21 -21.49 -8.99
N ASP A 492 -7.07 -22.15 -9.78
CA ASP A 492 -6.67 -23.35 -10.50
C ASP A 492 -5.84 -22.96 -11.75
N PRO A 493 -4.59 -23.46 -11.89
CA PRO A 493 -3.71 -23.14 -13.03
C PRO A 493 -4.13 -23.85 -14.32
N SER A 494 -5.04 -24.82 -14.25
CA SER A 494 -5.31 -25.76 -15.34
C SER A 494 -6.77 -25.79 -15.79
N ALA A 495 -7.72 -25.50 -14.91
CA ALA A 495 -9.15 -25.62 -15.18
C ALA A 495 -9.90 -24.30 -14.99
N GLY A 496 -10.69 -23.92 -16.00
CA GLY A 496 -11.66 -22.84 -15.87
C GLY A 496 -12.83 -23.25 -14.98
N ARG A 497 -13.42 -22.30 -14.25
CA ARG A 497 -14.55 -22.57 -13.35
C ARG A 497 -15.44 -21.35 -13.14
N THR A 498 -16.69 -21.61 -12.76
CA THR A 498 -17.58 -20.55 -12.27
C THR A 498 -17.33 -20.31 -10.79
N VAL A 499 -17.02 -19.06 -10.44
CA VAL A 499 -16.90 -18.59 -9.06
C VAL A 499 -18.08 -17.68 -8.77
N ALA A 500 -18.66 -17.79 -7.57
CA ALA A 500 -19.84 -17.03 -7.20
C ALA A 500 -19.90 -16.74 -5.70
N THR A 501 -20.61 -15.67 -5.34
CA THR A 501 -20.97 -15.34 -3.96
C THR A 501 -22.33 -14.64 -3.91
N SER A 502 -23.03 -14.76 -2.79
CA SER A 502 -24.30 -14.08 -2.56
C SER A 502 -24.13 -12.69 -1.94
N LEU A 503 -25.11 -11.79 -2.16
CA LEU A 503 -25.15 -10.50 -1.47
C LEU A 503 -25.13 -10.68 0.06
N ALA A 504 -25.80 -11.71 0.59
CA ALA A 504 -25.83 -11.99 2.02
C ALA A 504 -24.43 -12.33 2.58
N GLU A 505 -23.63 -13.15 1.89
CA GLU A 505 -22.25 -13.47 2.29
C GLU A 505 -21.34 -12.24 2.22
N LEU A 506 -21.60 -11.34 1.26
CA LEU A 506 -20.92 -10.04 1.19
C LEU A 506 -21.31 -9.10 2.36
N GLY A 507 -22.34 -9.44 3.14
CA GLY A 507 -22.91 -8.56 4.17
C GLY A 507 -23.76 -7.43 3.58
N LEU A 508 -24.25 -7.63 2.35
CA LEU A 508 -25.02 -6.68 1.57
C LEU A 508 -26.50 -7.08 1.56
N GLY A 509 -27.39 -6.08 1.63
CA GLY A 509 -28.84 -6.27 1.64
C GLY A 509 -29.58 -5.11 0.99
N GLY A 510 -30.89 -5.27 0.75
CA GLY A 510 -31.70 -4.28 0.04
C GLY A 510 -32.20 -4.80 -1.31
N SER A 511 -32.72 -3.88 -2.15
CA SER A 511 -33.41 -4.21 -3.40
C SER A 511 -32.50 -4.56 -4.59
N GLY A 512 -31.20 -4.30 -4.48
CA GLY A 512 -30.21 -4.61 -5.52
C GLY A 512 -28.97 -3.72 -5.44
N TYR A 513 -28.02 -3.95 -6.34
CA TYR A 513 -26.79 -3.19 -6.52
C TYR A 513 -26.52 -2.93 -8.00
N GLN A 514 -25.99 -1.76 -8.34
CA GLN A 514 -25.35 -1.56 -9.64
C GLN A 514 -23.94 -2.13 -9.56
N ALA A 515 -23.66 -3.11 -10.40
CA ALA A 515 -22.35 -3.74 -10.51
C ALA A 515 -21.64 -3.25 -11.78
N LYS A 516 -20.36 -2.91 -11.67
CA LYS A 516 -19.47 -2.69 -12.80
C LYS A 516 -18.30 -3.67 -12.68
N GLU A 517 -18.08 -4.48 -13.71
CA GLU A 517 -16.88 -5.30 -13.81
C GLU A 517 -15.73 -4.43 -14.34
N LEU A 518 -14.65 -4.30 -13.58
CA LEU A 518 -13.65 -3.23 -13.75
C LEU A 518 -12.65 -3.48 -14.87
N TRP A 519 -12.51 -4.73 -15.34
CA TRP A 519 -11.64 -5.06 -16.47
C TRP A 519 -12.34 -4.90 -17.82
N THR A 520 -13.62 -5.25 -17.89
CA THR A 520 -14.43 -5.22 -19.11
C THR A 520 -15.27 -3.95 -19.24
N GLY A 521 -15.49 -3.23 -18.13
CA GLY A 521 -16.40 -2.09 -18.05
C GLY A 521 -17.88 -2.47 -18.09
N ALA A 522 -18.21 -3.77 -18.11
CA ALA A 522 -19.58 -4.25 -18.19
C ALA A 522 -20.37 -3.84 -16.95
N ALA A 523 -21.49 -3.16 -17.15
CA ALA A 523 -22.40 -2.75 -16.09
C ALA A 523 -23.64 -3.65 -16.05
N SER A 524 -24.09 -4.01 -14.86
CA SER A 524 -25.29 -4.80 -14.64
C SER A 524 -25.99 -4.40 -13.34
N THR A 525 -27.26 -4.81 -13.20
CA THR A 525 -27.97 -4.77 -11.92
C THR A 525 -27.91 -6.15 -11.29
N VAL A 526 -27.50 -6.22 -10.03
CA VAL A 526 -27.40 -7.45 -9.26
C VAL A 526 -28.42 -7.41 -8.12
N THR A 527 -29.40 -8.31 -8.18
CA THR A 527 -30.37 -8.57 -7.10
C THR A 527 -30.18 -9.95 -6.45
N GLY A 528 -29.32 -10.78 -7.04
CA GLY A 528 -29.00 -12.14 -6.59
C GLY A 528 -27.49 -12.35 -6.45
N PRO A 529 -26.99 -13.59 -6.59
CA PRO A 529 -25.56 -13.86 -6.55
C PRO A 529 -24.79 -13.12 -7.64
N ILE A 530 -23.56 -12.72 -7.30
CA ILE A 530 -22.54 -12.33 -8.28
C ILE A 530 -21.78 -13.59 -8.67
N SER A 531 -21.56 -13.75 -9.98
CA SER A 531 -20.82 -14.88 -10.51
C SER A 531 -20.09 -14.52 -11.80
N ALA A 532 -18.98 -15.22 -12.05
CA ALA A 532 -18.21 -15.14 -13.27
C ALA A 532 -17.71 -16.53 -13.67
N SER A 533 -17.71 -16.83 -14.96
CA SER A 533 -16.98 -17.98 -15.50
C SER A 533 -15.55 -17.53 -15.81
N LEU A 534 -14.59 -18.08 -15.08
CA LEU A 534 -13.21 -17.63 -15.09
C LEU A 534 -12.32 -18.68 -15.76
N PRO A 535 -11.37 -18.27 -16.63
CA PRO A 535 -10.34 -19.17 -17.13
C PRO A 535 -9.42 -19.66 -15.99
N PRO A 536 -8.54 -20.65 -16.24
CA PRO A 536 -7.46 -20.95 -15.30
C PRO A 536 -6.72 -19.66 -14.90
N HIS A 537 -6.42 -19.48 -13.62
CA HIS A 537 -5.82 -18.25 -13.07
C HIS A 537 -6.57 -16.94 -13.37
N GLY A 538 -7.82 -16.99 -13.81
CA GLY A 538 -8.62 -15.81 -14.11
C GLY A 538 -9.27 -15.19 -12.88
N ALA A 539 -9.56 -13.89 -12.98
CA ALA A 539 -10.30 -13.15 -11.97
C ALA A 539 -11.34 -12.20 -12.59
N ALA A 540 -12.36 -11.86 -11.81
CA ALA A 540 -13.31 -10.79 -12.11
C ALA A 540 -13.43 -9.86 -10.90
N LEU A 541 -13.22 -8.56 -11.13
CA LEU A 541 -13.26 -7.54 -10.09
C LEU A 541 -14.47 -6.63 -10.33
N TYR A 542 -15.40 -6.63 -9.39
CA TYR A 542 -16.61 -5.83 -9.45
C TYR A 542 -16.55 -4.67 -8.47
N ARG A 543 -17.10 -3.52 -8.86
CA ARG A 543 -17.53 -2.46 -7.93
C ARG A 543 -19.04 -2.49 -7.82
N LEU A 544 -19.54 -2.62 -6.58
CA LEU A 544 -20.96 -2.65 -6.27
C LEU A 544 -21.36 -1.36 -5.57
N ALA A 545 -22.18 -0.56 -6.27
CA ALA A 545 -22.85 0.58 -5.69
C ALA A 545 -24.27 0.17 -5.30
N LYS A 546 -24.69 0.53 -4.08
CA LYS A 546 -26.04 0.19 -3.59
C LYS A 546 -27.09 0.73 -4.55
N GLN A 547 -28.03 -0.11 -4.96
CA GLN A 547 -29.17 0.34 -5.76
C GLN A 547 -30.16 1.03 -4.82
N GLY A 548 -29.89 2.30 -4.59
CA GLY A 548 -30.70 3.21 -3.78
C GLY A 548 -30.46 4.59 -4.37
N THR A 549 -31.38 4.98 -5.25
CA THR A 549 -31.58 6.30 -5.81
C THR A 549 -30.56 7.39 -5.42
N GLY A 550 -29.42 7.41 -6.11
CA GLY A 550 -28.83 8.68 -6.50
C GLY A 550 -27.37 8.71 -6.88
N GLY A 551 -27.07 9.34 -8.02
CA GLY A 551 -25.72 9.70 -8.47
C GLY A 551 -25.41 11.17 -8.16
N PRO A 552 -24.20 11.66 -8.51
CA PRO A 552 -23.93 13.09 -8.51
C PRO A 552 -24.98 13.79 -9.36
N SER A 553 -25.53 14.89 -8.85
CA SER A 553 -26.58 15.60 -9.57
C SER A 553 -26.03 16.24 -10.84
N GLY A 554 -26.80 16.23 -11.93
CA GLY A 554 -26.42 16.87 -13.19
C GLY A 554 -26.39 18.40 -13.14
N VAL A 555 -26.75 19.02 -12.00
CA VAL A 555 -26.73 20.48 -11.83
C VAL A 555 -25.38 21.02 -11.34
N VAL A 556 -24.46 20.15 -10.93
CA VAL A 556 -23.13 20.57 -10.52
C VAL A 556 -22.35 21.03 -11.75
N ASP A 557 -21.81 22.24 -11.70
CA ASP A 557 -21.08 22.91 -12.78
C ASP A 557 -21.86 23.14 -14.10
N ASP A 558 -23.19 23.10 -14.05
CA ASP A 558 -24.00 23.35 -15.25
C ASP A 558 -24.08 24.84 -15.64
N GLY A 559 -23.54 25.72 -14.80
CA GLY A 559 -23.47 27.16 -15.01
C GLY A 559 -24.81 27.88 -14.84
N ALA A 560 -25.85 27.20 -14.37
CA ALA A 560 -27.17 27.75 -14.13
C ALA A 560 -27.45 27.99 -12.63
N TYR A 561 -28.45 28.84 -12.36
CA TYR A 561 -29.00 29.01 -11.02
C TYR A 561 -30.19 28.09 -10.81
N HIS A 562 -30.27 27.48 -9.64
CA HIS A 562 -31.37 26.57 -9.27
C HIS A 562 -31.98 26.95 -7.94
N SER A 563 -33.25 26.61 -7.75
CA SER A 563 -33.93 26.69 -6.46
C SER A 563 -33.92 25.32 -5.76
N LEU A 564 -33.69 25.32 -4.45
CA LEU A 564 -33.84 24.14 -3.59
C LEU A 564 -35.20 24.23 -2.90
N SER A 565 -36.15 23.38 -3.29
CA SER A 565 -37.53 23.41 -2.77
C SER A 565 -37.95 22.14 -2.05
N SER A 566 -38.80 22.26 -1.02
CA SER A 566 -39.46 21.14 -0.35
C SER A 566 -40.86 21.55 0.08
N GLY A 567 -41.88 20.74 -0.25
CA GLY A 567 -43.26 21.00 0.16
C GLY A 567 -43.87 22.32 -0.34
N GLY A 568 -43.38 22.88 -1.45
CA GLY A 568 -43.81 24.18 -1.99
C GLY A 568 -43.12 25.40 -1.39
N LEU A 569 -42.18 25.18 -0.47
CA LEU A 569 -41.29 26.20 0.08
C LEU A 569 -39.89 26.05 -0.55
N ALA A 570 -39.14 27.14 -0.66
CA ALA A 570 -37.79 27.19 -1.19
C ALA A 570 -36.81 27.73 -0.13
N LEU A 571 -35.59 27.21 -0.16
CA LEU A 571 -34.46 27.75 0.61
C LEU A 571 -34.21 29.20 0.20
N SER A 572 -34.24 30.12 1.16
CA SER A 572 -34.13 31.55 0.92
C SER A 572 -33.14 32.26 1.84
N LEU A 573 -32.68 33.42 1.36
CA LEU A 573 -31.92 34.42 2.09
C LEU A 573 -32.86 35.36 2.88
N LEU A 574 -33.61 34.86 3.87
CA LEU A 574 -34.56 35.67 4.66
C LEU A 574 -35.58 36.42 3.77
N GLY A 575 -36.02 35.80 2.69
CA GLY A 575 -36.97 36.35 1.73
C GLY A 575 -36.50 37.58 0.93
N SER A 576 -35.23 38.01 1.03
CA SER A 576 -34.70 39.13 0.22
C SER A 576 -33.17 39.16 0.13
N CYS A 577 -32.61 39.71 -0.95
CA CYS A 577 -31.16 39.94 -1.12
C CYS A 577 -30.57 41.10 -0.28
N THR A 578 -31.09 41.31 0.92
CA THR A 578 -30.64 42.35 1.86
C THR A 578 -30.10 41.80 3.18
N ALA A 579 -30.08 40.47 3.34
CA ALA A 579 -29.60 39.80 4.54
C ALA A 579 -28.11 40.11 4.81
N PRO A 580 -27.74 40.53 6.04
CA PRO A 580 -26.34 40.69 6.45
C PRO A 580 -25.54 39.38 6.43
N LEU A 581 -24.21 39.47 6.39
CA LEU A 581 -23.32 38.32 6.58
C LEU A 581 -23.57 37.63 7.94
N GLY A 582 -23.55 36.30 7.97
CA GLY A 582 -23.87 35.51 9.15
C GLY A 582 -25.38 35.31 9.38
N SER A 583 -26.23 35.81 8.48
CA SER A 583 -27.67 35.53 8.53
C SER A 583 -27.93 34.04 8.31
N ILE A 584 -28.94 33.52 9.01
CA ILE A 584 -29.48 32.20 8.79
C ILE A 584 -30.28 32.15 7.49
N THR A 585 -30.41 30.97 6.90
CA THR A 585 -31.35 30.72 5.80
C THR A 585 -32.69 30.24 6.33
N ASP A 586 -33.75 30.53 5.58
CA ASP A 586 -35.12 30.17 5.93
C ASP A 586 -35.86 29.54 4.75
N LEU A 587 -37.06 29.04 5.03
CA LEU A 587 -38.00 28.55 4.04
C LEU A 587 -38.99 29.64 3.69
N GLU A 588 -39.13 29.97 2.42
CA GLU A 588 -40.12 30.92 1.92
C GLU A 588 -40.99 30.29 0.83
N PRO A 589 -42.20 30.79 0.54
CA PRO A 589 -42.99 30.31 -0.59
C PRO A 589 -42.16 30.39 -1.87
N ALA A 590 -42.12 29.30 -2.65
CA ALA A 590 -41.31 29.24 -3.85
C ALA A 590 -41.77 30.31 -4.88
N ARG A 591 -40.83 31.15 -5.32
CA ARG A 591 -41.03 32.23 -6.29
C ARG A 591 -40.05 32.04 -7.44
N PRO A 592 -40.53 31.56 -8.61
CA PRO A 592 -39.68 31.35 -9.76
C PRO A 592 -38.92 32.62 -10.15
N GLY A 593 -37.61 32.52 -10.30
CA GLY A 593 -36.73 33.64 -10.67
C GLY A 593 -36.43 34.65 -9.56
N ASP A 594 -36.84 34.41 -8.31
CA ASP A 594 -36.43 35.26 -7.18
C ASP A 594 -34.95 35.04 -6.86
N PRO A 595 -34.08 36.07 -6.98
CA PRO A 595 -32.65 35.91 -6.72
C PRO A 595 -32.34 35.46 -5.28
N ALA A 596 -33.22 35.75 -4.32
CA ALA A 596 -33.06 35.32 -2.93
C ALA A 596 -33.35 33.83 -2.71
N GLN A 597 -33.79 33.10 -3.75
CA GLN A 597 -34.08 31.66 -3.73
C GLN A 597 -33.25 30.87 -4.76
N GLN A 598 -32.28 31.52 -5.40
CA GLN A 598 -31.48 30.97 -6.49
C GLN A 598 -30.02 30.73 -6.06
N TRP A 599 -29.50 29.56 -6.41
CA TRP A 599 -28.21 29.06 -5.96
C TRP A 599 -27.43 28.43 -7.12
N THR A 600 -26.12 28.63 -7.15
CA THR A 600 -25.22 27.87 -8.04
C THR A 600 -24.53 26.74 -7.27
N PHE A 601 -24.21 25.68 -8.00
CA PHE A 601 -23.54 24.48 -7.47
C PHE A 601 -22.23 24.30 -8.22
N THR A 602 -21.11 24.61 -7.58
CA THR A 602 -19.77 24.54 -8.19
C THR A 602 -18.96 23.42 -7.57
N SER A 603 -18.31 22.58 -8.37
CA SER A 603 -17.39 21.56 -7.84
C SER A 603 -16.11 22.17 -7.27
N ASN A 604 -15.62 21.53 -6.22
CA ASN A 604 -14.29 21.75 -5.67
C ASN A 604 -13.31 20.69 -6.21
N PRO A 605 -11.99 20.94 -6.19
CA PRO A 605 -10.98 19.99 -6.67
C PRO A 605 -11.02 18.60 -5.99
N ASP A 606 -11.55 18.51 -4.78
CA ASP A 606 -11.69 17.29 -4.00
C ASP A 606 -13.00 16.51 -4.28
N GLY A 607 -13.81 16.98 -5.24
CA GLY A 607 -15.07 16.38 -5.63
C GLY A 607 -16.28 16.77 -4.76
N THR A 608 -16.10 17.68 -3.80
CA THR A 608 -17.22 18.28 -3.05
C THR A 608 -17.87 19.43 -3.84
N VAL A 609 -18.98 19.97 -3.35
CA VAL A 609 -19.77 21.02 -3.99
C VAL A 609 -19.86 22.24 -3.07
N ARG A 610 -19.59 23.42 -3.63
CA ARG A 610 -19.87 24.72 -3.03
C ARG A 610 -21.24 25.23 -3.52
N ILE A 611 -22.06 25.70 -2.60
CA ILE A 611 -23.39 26.26 -2.88
C ILE A 611 -23.34 27.78 -2.65
N SER A 612 -23.50 28.57 -3.72
CA SER A 612 -23.36 30.04 -3.67
C SER A 612 -24.68 30.71 -4.05
N ASP A 613 -25.03 31.82 -3.40
CA ASP A 613 -26.27 32.55 -3.70
C ASP A 613 -26.23 33.32 -5.04
N ASN A 614 -27.39 33.79 -5.50
CA ASN A 614 -27.55 34.71 -6.62
C ASN A 614 -27.69 36.20 -6.20
N CYS A 615 -27.44 36.54 -4.94
CA CYS A 615 -27.60 37.89 -4.47
C CYS A 615 -26.34 38.73 -4.75
N ALA A 616 -26.42 39.62 -5.74
CA ALA A 616 -25.45 40.69 -5.93
C ALA A 616 -26.18 42.03 -5.98
N THR A 617 -26.15 42.76 -4.87
CA THR A 617 -26.77 44.08 -4.74
C THR A 617 -25.76 45.10 -4.23
N GLY A 618 -26.14 46.38 -4.17
CA GLY A 618 -25.28 47.41 -3.57
C GLY A 618 -25.00 47.18 -2.07
N THR A 619 -25.79 46.35 -1.40
CA THR A 619 -25.72 46.07 0.05
C THR A 619 -25.35 44.64 0.40
N HIS A 620 -25.35 43.71 -0.56
CA HIS A 620 -25.04 42.29 -0.34
C HIS A 620 -24.11 41.79 -1.46
N ARG A 621 -23.07 41.06 -1.08
CA ARG A 621 -22.15 40.38 -2.00
C ARG A 621 -22.41 38.88 -1.91
N HIS A 622 -22.14 38.14 -2.99
CA HIS A 622 -22.30 36.70 -3.00
C HIS A 622 -21.62 36.01 -1.82
N THR A 623 -22.40 35.21 -1.11
CA THR A 623 -22.00 34.38 0.02
C THR A 623 -22.16 32.89 -0.31
N VAL A 624 -21.63 32.04 0.56
CA VAL A 624 -21.74 30.58 0.45
C VAL A 624 -22.49 30.00 1.64
N LEU A 625 -23.22 28.91 1.39
CA LEU A 625 -23.98 28.21 2.42
C LEU A 625 -23.03 27.42 3.33
N SER A 626 -23.12 27.68 4.63
CA SER A 626 -22.36 27.01 5.68
C SER A 626 -23.29 26.23 6.61
N ALA A 627 -22.85 25.05 7.05
CA ALA A 627 -23.59 24.23 8.01
C ALA A 627 -23.48 24.75 9.45
N GLY A 628 -24.54 24.48 10.22
CA GLY A 628 -24.51 24.54 11.68
C GLY A 628 -23.54 23.52 12.28
N ALA A 629 -23.14 23.70 13.55
CA ALA A 629 -22.13 22.85 14.17
C ALA A 629 -22.70 21.49 14.63
N SER A 630 -23.99 21.47 15.00
CA SER A 630 -24.68 20.32 15.56
C SER A 630 -26.03 20.05 14.89
N ALA A 631 -26.59 18.85 15.11
CA ALA A 631 -27.89 18.50 14.59
C ALA A 631 -29.00 19.41 15.15
N GLY A 632 -29.74 20.07 14.26
CA GLY A 632 -30.77 21.05 14.60
C GLY A 632 -30.30 22.50 14.56
N ASP A 633 -28.99 22.76 14.41
CA ASP A 633 -28.49 24.11 14.16
C ASP A 633 -28.90 24.60 12.78
N SER A 634 -29.12 25.92 12.66
CA SER A 634 -29.47 26.55 11.38
C SER A 634 -28.29 26.57 10.42
N ALA A 635 -28.57 26.43 9.13
CA ALA A 635 -27.63 26.80 8.09
C ALA A 635 -27.58 28.33 7.96
N TYR A 636 -26.40 28.87 7.63
CA TYR A 636 -26.16 30.31 7.58
C TYR A 636 -25.16 30.66 6.48
N LEU A 637 -24.97 31.95 6.26
CA LEU A 637 -24.25 32.48 5.11
C LEU A 637 -22.95 33.17 5.53
N LEU A 638 -21.85 32.79 4.87
CA LEU A 638 -20.53 33.33 5.13
C LEU A 638 -19.83 33.73 3.84
N ASP A 639 -18.75 34.51 3.99
CA ASP A 639 -17.79 34.72 2.92
C ASP A 639 -17.09 33.38 2.63
N LEU A 640 -16.78 33.16 1.37
CA LEU A 640 -16.05 31.97 0.96
C LEU A 640 -14.68 31.90 1.66
N SER A 641 -14.46 30.80 2.36
CA SER A 641 -13.19 30.38 2.92
C SER A 641 -12.77 29.07 2.24
N PRO A 642 -11.88 29.11 1.22
CA PRO A 642 -11.47 27.91 0.50
C PRO A 642 -10.92 26.81 1.44
N GLY A 643 -11.33 25.56 1.21
CA GLY A 643 -10.94 24.40 2.03
C GLY A 643 -11.61 24.33 3.40
N ASN A 644 -12.65 25.13 3.64
CA ASN A 644 -13.43 25.07 4.87
C ASN A 644 -14.53 23.99 4.74
N PRO A 645 -14.42 22.85 5.46
CA PRO A 645 -15.34 21.73 5.28
C PRO A 645 -16.77 22.03 5.75
N TRP A 646 -17.01 23.11 6.50
CA TRP A 646 -18.36 23.57 6.86
C TRP A 646 -19.08 24.28 5.70
N GLN A 647 -18.34 24.72 4.68
CA GLN A 647 -18.87 25.35 3.45
C GLN A 647 -18.91 24.38 2.26
N GLU A 648 -18.54 23.11 2.47
CA GLU A 648 -18.45 22.08 1.45
C GLU A 648 -19.56 21.03 1.63
N TRP A 649 -20.14 20.59 0.52
CA TRP A 649 -21.33 19.75 0.50
C TRP A 649 -21.19 18.58 -0.49
N LYS A 650 -21.94 17.51 -0.25
CA LYS A 650 -22.14 16.41 -1.18
C LYS A 650 -23.58 16.44 -1.66
N LEU A 651 -23.79 16.51 -2.97
CA LEU A 651 -25.10 16.46 -3.60
C LEU A 651 -25.36 15.07 -4.20
N THR A 652 -26.35 14.38 -3.65
CA THR A 652 -26.79 13.07 -4.15
C THR A 652 -28.19 13.18 -4.70
N GLN A 653 -28.39 12.93 -6.00
CA GLN A 653 -29.69 13.04 -6.67
C GLN A 653 -30.33 11.68 -6.90
N ASP A 654 -31.43 11.43 -6.21
CA ASP A 654 -32.36 10.33 -6.43
C ASP A 654 -32.80 10.25 -7.89
N GLN A 655 -32.29 9.25 -8.60
CA GLN A 655 -32.53 9.09 -10.04
C GLN A 655 -33.98 8.71 -10.39
N ALA A 656 -34.75 8.19 -9.42
CA ALA A 656 -36.15 7.81 -9.66
C ALA A 656 -37.12 8.99 -9.49
N THR A 657 -36.81 9.88 -8.55
CA THR A 657 -37.69 11.00 -8.16
C THR A 657 -37.14 12.37 -8.59
N GLY A 658 -35.87 12.44 -8.99
CA GLY A 658 -35.14 13.68 -9.25
C GLY A 658 -34.78 14.46 -7.98
N SER A 659 -35.16 13.98 -6.79
CA SER A 659 -34.92 14.68 -5.52
C SER A 659 -33.44 14.62 -5.10
N VAL A 660 -32.97 15.61 -4.36
CA VAL A 660 -31.57 15.74 -3.96
C VAL A 660 -31.45 15.77 -2.45
N THR A 661 -30.44 15.06 -1.95
CA THR A 661 -29.95 15.17 -0.58
C THR A 661 -28.67 15.99 -0.59
N VAL A 662 -28.60 16.99 0.28
CA VAL A 662 -27.47 17.93 0.38
C VAL A 662 -26.80 17.71 1.74
N THR A 663 -25.63 17.06 1.76
CA THR A 663 -24.94 16.63 3.00
C THR A 663 -23.65 17.41 3.22
N ASN A 664 -23.48 18.01 4.39
CA ASN A 664 -22.30 18.79 4.72
C ASN A 664 -21.08 17.89 5.00
N VAL A 665 -19.89 18.34 4.58
CA VAL A 665 -18.63 17.59 4.71
C VAL A 665 -18.12 17.57 6.16
N ALA A 666 -18.08 18.72 6.84
CA ALA A 666 -17.56 18.80 8.21
C ALA A 666 -18.40 18.00 9.22
N THR A 667 -19.73 18.07 9.09
CA THR A 667 -20.64 17.51 10.10
C THR A 667 -21.25 16.16 9.71
N GLY A 668 -21.26 15.82 8.42
CA GLY A 668 -21.98 14.66 7.90
C GLY A 668 -23.51 14.78 7.98
N LEU A 669 -24.04 15.95 8.32
CA LEU A 669 -25.47 16.23 8.44
C LEU A 669 -26.05 16.75 7.11
N ALA A 670 -27.29 16.38 6.81
CA ALA A 670 -28.04 16.83 5.65
C ALA A 670 -28.84 18.10 5.93
N LEU A 671 -28.96 18.97 4.92
CA LEU A 671 -29.84 20.14 4.94
C LEU A 671 -31.30 19.69 5.05
N ASP A 672 -32.02 20.23 6.03
CA ASP A 672 -33.34 19.79 6.41
C ASP A 672 -34.33 20.97 6.50
N ALA A 673 -35.37 20.90 5.66
CA ALA A 673 -36.51 21.80 5.68
C ALA A 673 -37.46 21.53 6.87
N GLY A 674 -37.39 20.33 7.48
CA GLY A 674 -38.30 19.90 8.53
C GLY A 674 -39.76 19.89 8.08
N ALA A 675 -40.69 20.02 9.03
CA ALA A 675 -42.12 20.26 8.79
C ALA A 675 -42.43 21.78 8.71
N GLY A 676 -41.46 22.58 8.27
CA GLY A 676 -41.47 24.04 8.40
C GLY A 676 -42.61 24.72 7.63
N THR A 677 -43.00 25.89 8.14
CA THR A 677 -43.85 26.86 7.42
C THR A 677 -42.98 28.02 6.92
N ALA A 678 -43.52 28.92 6.11
CA ALA A 678 -42.78 30.10 5.65
C ALA A 678 -42.15 30.87 6.84
N GLY A 679 -40.91 31.34 6.69
CA GLY A 679 -40.10 31.98 7.72
C GLY A 679 -39.40 31.02 8.70
N THR A 680 -39.48 29.70 8.51
CA THR A 680 -38.81 28.74 9.39
C THR A 680 -37.33 28.60 9.00
N PRO A 681 -36.37 28.67 9.93
CA PRO A 681 -34.96 28.43 9.63
C PRO A 681 -34.71 27.03 9.07
N VAL A 682 -33.86 26.93 8.06
CA VAL A 682 -33.39 25.65 7.54
C VAL A 682 -32.27 25.13 8.44
N THR A 683 -32.35 23.87 8.84
CA THR A 683 -31.41 23.26 9.81
C THR A 683 -30.61 22.13 9.17
N THR A 684 -29.58 21.63 9.87
CA THR A 684 -28.86 20.41 9.46
C THR A 684 -29.17 19.24 10.39
N ARG A 685 -29.51 18.06 9.86
CA ARG A 685 -29.90 16.85 10.63
C ARG A 685 -29.34 15.56 10.00
N PRO A 686 -29.32 14.42 10.71
CA PRO A 686 -28.98 13.14 10.09
C PRO A 686 -29.84 12.85 8.86
N ALA A 687 -29.23 12.31 7.80
CA ALA A 687 -29.78 12.17 6.43
C ALA A 687 -30.94 11.16 6.25
N THR A 688 -31.80 11.00 7.25
CA THR A 688 -33.01 10.17 7.19
C THR A 688 -34.22 10.99 6.74
N GLY A 689 -34.48 10.96 5.43
CA GLY A 689 -35.74 11.44 4.85
C GLY A 689 -35.72 12.86 4.29
N GLN A 690 -34.60 13.59 4.39
CA GLN A 690 -34.44 14.91 3.79
C GLN A 690 -34.37 14.79 2.27
N ARG A 691 -35.31 15.45 1.57
CA ARG A 691 -35.39 15.46 0.11
C ARG A 691 -35.76 16.85 -0.37
N TRP A 692 -34.92 17.37 -1.26
CA TRP A 692 -35.12 18.63 -1.95
C TRP A 692 -35.45 18.39 -3.43
N THR A 693 -36.25 19.24 -4.03
CA THR A 693 -36.46 19.27 -5.48
C THR A 693 -35.68 20.45 -6.03
N LEU A 694 -34.96 20.22 -7.13
CA LEU A 694 -34.28 21.28 -7.86
C LEU A 694 -35.21 21.86 -8.92
N GLY A 695 -35.38 23.18 -8.93
CA GLY A 695 -36.09 23.93 -9.97
C GLY A 695 -35.15 24.90 -10.69
N SER A 696 -35.45 25.23 -11.95
CA SER A 696 -34.75 26.28 -12.71
C SER A 696 -35.29 27.67 -12.41
#